data_AF-A0A376LLT0-F1
#
_entry.id   AF-A0A376LLT0-F1
#
_cell.length_a   1.000
_cell.length_b   1.000
_cell.length_c   1.000
_cell.angle_alpha   90.00
_cell.angle_beta   90.00
_cell.angle_gamma   90.00
#
_symmetry.space_group_name_H-M   'P 1'
#
loop_
_entity.id
_entity.type
_entity.pdbx_description
1 polymer ?
#
loop_
_entity_poly.entity_id
_entity_poly.type
_entity_poly.pdbx_seq_one_letter_code
_entity_poly.pdbx_strand_id
1 'polypeptide(L)'
;MAAISTKIAAGVLRGIVQTRQPRQPLRILEVGGGTGGTTAWLLPELNDVPALEYHFTDISALFTRRAQQKFADYDFVKYSELDLEKEAQSQGFQAQSYDLIVAANVIHATRHIGRTLDNLRTLLKPGGRLLMREITQPMRLFDFVFGPLVLPLQDLDAREGELFLTTAQWQQQCRHAGFSKVAWLPQDGSPNAGMSEHIILATLPGQAVSAVTFTAPSEPVLGQALTDNGDYLADWSDCAGQPEQFNARWQEAWRLLSQRHGDALPVEPPPVAAPEWLGKVRLSWQNEAFSRGQMRVEARHPAGEWLPLSPAAPLPAPQTHYQWRWTPLNVASIDHPLTFSFSAGTLARSDELAQYGIIHDPHASSRLMIVEESEDTLALAEKVIAALTASAAGLIVVTRRAWRVEENEALSASHHALWALLRVAANEQPERLLAAIDLAENTPWETLHQGLSAVSLSQRWLAARGDTLWLPSLSPNTGCAAELPANVFTGDSRWHLVTGAFGGLGRLAVNWLREKGARRIALLAPRVDESWLRDVEGGQTRVCRCDVGDAGQLATVLDDLAANGGIAGAIHAAGVLADAPLQELDDHQLAAVFAVKAQAASQLLQTLRNHDGRYLILYSSAAATLGAPGQSAHALACGYLDGLAQQFSTLDALKTLSVAWGAWGESGRAATPEMLATLASRGMGALSDAEGCWHLEQAVMRGAPWRLAMRVFTDKMPPLQQALFNISATEKAATPVIPPADDNAF
;
A
#
# COMPACT_ATOMS: atom_id res chain seq x y z
N MET A 1 33.11 15.08 -4.25
CA MET A 1 32.30 14.66 -3.09
C MET A 1 33.19 14.01 -2.03
N ALA A 2 33.55 12.72 -2.14
CA ALA A 2 34.31 11.97 -1.12
C ALA A 2 35.60 12.64 -0.57
N ALA A 3 36.33 13.40 -1.39
CA ALA A 3 37.53 14.14 -0.95
C ALA A 3 37.23 15.39 -0.08
N ILE A 4 35.97 15.78 0.08
CA ILE A 4 35.52 16.88 0.95
C ILE A 4 35.02 16.30 2.28
N SER A 5 34.12 15.32 2.25
CA SER A 5 33.66 14.59 3.45
C SER A 5 34.84 13.97 4.21
N THR A 6 35.79 13.35 3.52
CA THR A 6 36.98 12.77 4.17
C THR A 6 37.90 13.84 4.78
N LYS A 7 37.98 15.05 4.21
CA LYS A 7 38.67 16.19 4.84
C LYS A 7 37.93 16.70 6.10
N ILE A 8 36.59 16.67 6.10
CA ILE A 8 35.79 16.98 7.30
C ILE A 8 36.06 15.92 8.38
N ALA A 9 36.12 14.64 8.03
CA ALA A 9 36.46 13.56 8.98
C ALA A 9 37.86 13.76 9.60
N ALA A 10 38.88 14.09 8.79
CA ALA A 10 40.22 14.43 9.26
C ALA A 10 40.23 15.67 10.17
N GLY A 11 39.49 16.73 9.83
CA GLY A 11 39.33 17.92 10.67
C GLY A 11 38.63 17.64 12.01
N VAL A 12 37.61 16.77 12.02
CA VAL A 12 36.94 16.30 13.24
C VAL A 12 37.90 15.47 14.10
N LEU A 13 38.66 14.54 13.51
CA LEU A 13 39.68 13.77 14.21
C LEU A 13 40.74 14.69 14.85
N ARG A 14 41.28 15.66 14.10
CA ARG A 14 42.21 16.68 14.62
C ARG A 14 41.61 17.42 15.82
N GLY A 15 40.34 17.81 15.76
CA GLY A 15 39.64 18.44 16.89
C GLY A 15 39.49 17.51 18.12
N ILE A 16 39.23 16.22 17.92
CA ILE A 16 39.19 15.20 18.99
C ILE A 16 40.58 15.04 19.64
N VAL A 17 41.65 15.04 18.85
CA VAL A 17 43.05 14.95 19.30
C VAL A 17 43.46 16.22 20.07
N GLN A 18 43.16 17.41 19.55
CA GLN A 18 43.53 18.69 20.17
C GLN A 18 42.79 18.99 21.48
N THR A 19 41.56 18.47 21.66
CA THR A 19 40.76 18.64 22.89
C THR A 19 41.07 17.60 23.98
N ARG A 20 42.12 16.81 23.80
CA ARG A 20 42.47 15.65 24.63
C ARG A 20 43.53 16.00 25.69
N GLN A 21 43.53 15.28 26.81
CA GLN A 21 44.62 15.37 27.80
C GLN A 21 45.91 14.74 27.25
N PRO A 22 47.04 15.46 27.14
CA PRO A 22 48.26 15.00 26.42
C PRO A 22 49.02 13.78 26.99
N ARG A 23 48.50 13.09 28.02
CA ARG A 23 49.20 12.01 28.76
C ARG A 23 48.46 10.68 28.83
N GLN A 24 47.29 10.57 28.23
CA GLN A 24 46.55 9.29 28.17
C GLN A 24 46.93 8.52 26.88
N PRO A 25 46.95 7.17 26.87
CA PRO A 25 47.12 6.40 25.63
C PRO A 25 45.86 6.48 24.75
N LEU A 26 46.00 6.78 23.46
CA LEU A 26 44.89 6.90 22.51
C LEU A 26 44.72 5.60 21.73
N ARG A 27 43.54 5.00 21.76
CA ARG A 27 43.26 3.76 21.01
C ARG A 27 42.10 4.01 20.06
N ILE A 28 42.40 3.96 18.76
CA ILE A 28 41.46 4.14 17.64
C ILE A 28 41.22 2.80 16.96
N LEU A 29 39.98 2.50 16.59
CA LEU A 29 39.60 1.34 15.79
C LEU A 29 38.90 1.81 14.51
N GLU A 30 39.46 1.57 13.33
CA GLU A 30 38.78 1.75 12.04
C GLU A 30 38.15 0.43 11.61
N VAL A 31 36.85 0.45 11.32
CA VAL A 31 36.08 -0.73 10.89
C VAL A 31 35.64 -0.60 9.43
N GLY A 32 35.80 -1.67 8.66
CA GLY A 32 35.51 -1.69 7.22
C GLY A 32 36.43 -0.78 6.41
N GLY A 33 37.72 -0.68 6.78
CA GLY A 33 38.65 0.25 6.16
C GLY A 33 38.92 0.00 4.66
N GLY A 34 38.62 -1.20 4.15
CA GLY A 34 38.63 -1.54 2.73
C GLY A 34 39.95 -1.20 2.02
N THR A 35 39.89 -0.27 1.07
CA THR A 35 41.08 0.19 0.31
C THR A 35 41.92 1.23 1.06
N GLY A 36 41.60 1.54 2.31
CA GLY A 36 42.21 2.61 3.09
C GLY A 36 41.89 4.00 2.50
N GLY A 37 40.65 4.21 2.08
CA GLY A 37 40.20 5.46 1.44
C GLY A 37 40.12 6.61 2.42
N THR A 38 39.58 6.36 3.62
CA THR A 38 39.50 7.33 4.73
C THR A 38 40.79 7.34 5.55
N THR A 39 41.34 6.17 5.91
CA THR A 39 42.65 5.98 6.57
C THR A 39 43.75 6.91 6.05
N ALA A 40 43.91 7.03 4.72
CA ALA A 40 44.94 7.84 4.08
C ALA A 40 44.88 9.35 4.38
N TRP A 41 43.75 9.85 4.88
CA TRP A 41 43.58 11.23 5.35
C TRP A 41 43.58 11.35 6.87
N LEU A 42 43.40 10.25 7.61
CA LEU A 42 43.36 10.25 9.07
C LEU A 42 44.76 10.04 9.68
N LEU A 43 45.57 9.13 9.13
CA LEU A 43 46.91 8.85 9.66
C LEU A 43 47.85 10.08 9.66
N PRO A 44 47.86 10.99 8.66
CA PRO A 44 48.67 12.21 8.71
C PRO A 44 48.31 13.17 9.87
N GLU A 45 47.07 13.12 10.37
CA GLU A 45 46.61 13.93 11.52
C GLU A 45 47.02 13.33 12.88
N LEU A 46 47.72 12.19 12.86
CA LEU A 46 48.00 11.37 14.03
C LEU A 46 49.51 11.17 14.33
N ASN A 47 50.40 11.56 13.42
CA ASN A 47 51.84 11.34 13.54
C ASN A 47 52.47 11.87 14.85
N ASP A 48 52.04 13.06 15.30
CA ASP A 48 52.59 13.71 16.49
C ASP A 48 51.88 13.30 17.80
N VAL A 49 51.01 12.28 17.78
CA VAL A 49 50.18 11.90 18.94
C VAL A 49 50.90 10.88 19.84
N PRO A 50 51.26 11.25 21.09
CA PRO A 50 51.96 10.33 21.98
C PRO A 50 51.06 9.19 22.46
N ALA A 51 51.64 7.98 22.54
CA ALA A 51 51.00 6.76 23.01
C ALA A 51 49.70 6.40 22.24
N LEU A 52 49.76 6.50 20.91
CA LEU A 52 48.71 6.08 19.99
C LEU A 52 48.80 4.59 19.63
N GLU A 53 47.65 3.92 19.55
CA GLU A 53 47.44 2.70 18.77
C GLU A 53 46.28 2.93 17.78
N TYR A 54 46.48 2.58 16.51
CA TYR A 54 45.44 2.62 15.48
C TYR A 54 45.20 1.20 14.97
N HIS A 55 44.01 0.64 15.20
CA HIS A 55 43.64 -0.69 14.72
C HIS A 55 42.85 -0.55 13.42
N PHE A 56 43.47 -0.84 12.28
CA PHE A 56 42.80 -0.96 10.99
C PHE A 56 42.16 -2.34 10.88
N THR A 57 40.85 -2.39 10.62
CA THR A 57 40.12 -3.66 10.47
C THR A 57 39.18 -3.70 9.27
N ASP A 58 39.01 -4.91 8.75
CA ASP A 58 38.15 -5.23 7.61
C ASP A 58 37.70 -6.70 7.72
N ILE A 59 36.65 -7.10 7.00
CA ILE A 59 36.15 -8.48 6.97
C ILE A 59 37.08 -9.43 6.18
N SER A 60 38.04 -8.91 5.41
CA SER A 60 38.95 -9.73 4.60
C SER A 60 40.44 -9.53 4.88
N ALA A 61 41.13 -10.65 5.10
CA ALA A 61 42.58 -10.82 4.99
C ALA A 61 43.23 -10.16 3.76
N LEU A 62 42.50 -9.92 2.67
CA LEU A 62 43.04 -9.25 1.47
C LEU A 62 43.14 -7.73 1.66
N PHE A 63 42.16 -7.10 2.30
CA PHE A 63 42.14 -5.65 2.53
C PHE A 63 43.12 -5.26 3.64
N THR A 64 43.19 -6.03 4.73
CA THR A 64 44.16 -5.81 5.81
C THR A 64 45.61 -5.87 5.32
N ARG A 65 45.98 -6.89 4.52
CA ARG A 65 47.33 -6.99 3.90
C ARG A 65 47.63 -5.85 2.92
N ARG A 66 46.64 -5.39 2.14
CA ARG A 66 46.82 -4.23 1.24
C ARG A 66 47.00 -2.93 2.01
N ALA A 67 46.26 -2.73 3.10
CA ALA A 67 46.44 -1.59 3.99
C ALA A 67 47.82 -1.62 4.66
N GLN A 68 48.28 -2.78 5.13
CA GLN A 68 49.62 -2.96 5.70
C GLN A 68 50.74 -2.61 4.71
N GLN A 69 50.60 -2.95 3.42
CA GLN A 69 51.55 -2.52 2.38
C GLN A 69 51.49 -1.03 2.08
N LYS A 70 50.28 -0.43 2.13
CA LYS A 70 50.01 0.98 1.77
C LYS A 70 50.38 1.97 2.88
N PHE A 71 50.35 1.55 4.14
CA PHE A 71 50.60 2.38 5.31
C PHE A 71 51.75 1.82 6.17
N ALA A 72 52.73 1.18 5.53
CA ALA A 72 53.91 0.61 6.18
C ALA A 72 54.76 1.67 6.92
N ASP A 73 54.67 2.94 6.51
CA ASP A 73 55.38 4.08 7.13
C ASP A 73 54.80 4.51 8.50
N TYR A 74 53.72 3.87 8.98
CA TYR A 74 53.02 4.24 10.22
C TYR A 74 53.08 3.11 11.26
N ASP A 75 54.20 3.03 12.01
CA ASP A 75 54.48 1.99 13.01
C ASP A 75 53.40 1.80 14.10
N PHE A 76 52.54 2.80 14.33
CA PHE A 76 51.44 2.74 15.30
C PHE A 76 50.18 2.02 14.77
N VAL A 77 50.16 1.61 13.49
CA VAL A 77 49.01 0.94 12.86
C VAL A 77 49.12 -0.58 12.99
N LYS A 78 48.12 -1.18 13.63
CA LYS A 78 47.92 -2.63 13.75
C LYS A 78 46.81 -3.07 12.82
N TYR A 79 46.94 -4.27 12.25
CA TYR A 79 45.99 -4.82 11.27
C TYR A 79 45.34 -6.08 11.83
N SER A 80 44.02 -6.21 11.72
CA SER A 80 43.28 -7.38 12.18
C SER A 80 41.99 -7.55 11.38
N GLU A 81 41.47 -8.77 11.29
CA GLU A 81 40.16 -9.02 10.66
C GLU A 81 39.04 -8.79 11.68
N LEU A 82 37.93 -8.20 11.23
CA LEU A 82 36.73 -7.97 12.05
C LEU A 82 35.48 -8.07 11.16
N ASP A 83 34.64 -9.05 11.44
CA ASP A 83 33.29 -9.16 10.88
C ASP A 83 32.29 -8.49 11.82
N LEU A 84 31.64 -7.41 11.35
CA LEU A 84 30.66 -6.64 12.12
C LEU A 84 29.36 -7.41 12.40
N GLU A 85 29.07 -8.47 11.62
CA GLU A 85 27.90 -9.33 11.81
C GLU A 85 28.08 -10.31 13.00
N LYS A 86 29.29 -10.40 13.56
CA LYS A 86 29.66 -11.28 14.68
C LYS A 86 30.10 -10.47 15.89
N GLU A 87 29.91 -11.00 17.09
CA GLU A 87 30.35 -10.34 18.33
C GLU A 87 31.86 -10.06 18.30
N ALA A 88 32.27 -8.80 18.48
CA ALA A 88 33.67 -8.40 18.39
C ALA A 88 34.52 -8.99 19.53
N GLN A 89 33.94 -9.18 20.72
CA GLN A 89 34.59 -9.90 21.83
C GLN A 89 34.96 -11.34 21.45
N SER A 90 34.09 -12.04 20.71
CA SER A 90 34.37 -13.41 20.22
C SER A 90 35.53 -13.46 19.20
N GLN A 91 35.83 -12.31 18.58
CA GLN A 91 36.91 -12.11 17.60
C GLN A 91 38.19 -11.54 18.26
N GLY A 92 38.25 -11.48 19.59
CA GLY A 92 39.43 -11.04 20.35
C GLY A 92 39.50 -9.54 20.67
N PHE A 93 38.47 -8.75 20.31
CA PHE A 93 38.45 -7.31 20.59
C PHE A 93 37.99 -7.05 22.04
N GLN A 94 38.82 -6.38 22.82
CA GLN A 94 38.52 -6.10 24.23
C GLN A 94 37.43 -5.03 24.37
N ALA A 95 36.43 -5.32 25.21
CA ALA A 95 35.40 -4.36 25.62
C ALA A 95 36.02 -3.15 26.35
N GLN A 96 35.36 -1.99 26.21
CA GLN A 96 35.75 -0.70 26.81
C GLN A 96 37.23 -0.32 26.62
N SER A 97 37.82 -0.68 25.48
CA SER A 97 39.27 -0.56 25.25
C SER A 97 39.66 0.53 24.25
N TYR A 98 38.72 1.07 23.47
CA TYR A 98 38.96 2.15 22.48
C TYR A 98 38.35 3.49 22.92
N ASP A 99 39.02 4.59 22.59
CA ASP A 99 38.54 5.96 22.83
C ASP A 99 37.66 6.45 21.66
N LEU A 100 37.98 5.98 20.45
CA LEU A 100 37.35 6.36 19.19
C LEU A 100 37.20 5.13 18.29
N ILE A 101 36.02 4.94 17.73
CA ILE A 101 35.80 4.08 16.56
C ILE A 101 35.57 4.96 15.34
N VAL A 102 36.14 4.57 14.20
CA VAL A 102 35.96 5.19 12.89
C VAL A 102 35.24 4.18 11.98
N ALA A 103 34.14 4.60 11.36
CA ALA A 103 33.40 3.82 10.38
C ALA A 103 33.19 4.67 9.11
N ALA A 104 33.33 4.08 7.92
CA ALA A 104 33.39 4.85 6.67
C ALA A 104 32.62 4.18 5.53
N ASN A 105 31.33 4.52 5.39
CA ASN A 105 30.36 3.93 4.46
C ASN A 105 30.27 2.41 4.64
N VAL A 106 30.04 1.96 5.88
CA VAL A 106 30.06 0.53 6.25
C VAL A 106 28.91 0.11 7.15
N ILE A 107 28.43 0.97 8.06
CA ILE A 107 27.40 0.56 9.02
C ILE A 107 26.05 0.41 8.30
N HIS A 108 25.78 1.21 7.26
CA HIS A 108 24.61 0.99 6.39
C HIS A 108 24.65 -0.36 5.64
N ALA A 109 25.83 -0.93 5.41
CA ALA A 109 26.02 -2.15 4.60
C ALA A 109 25.92 -3.44 5.44
N THR A 110 25.80 -3.35 6.77
CA THR A 110 25.50 -4.51 7.62
C THR A 110 24.03 -4.88 7.53
N ARG A 111 23.68 -6.13 7.88
CA ARG A 111 22.29 -6.61 7.85
C ARG A 111 21.44 -5.98 8.95
N HIS A 112 22.06 -5.51 10.04
CA HIS A 112 21.35 -4.90 11.16
C HIS A 112 22.18 -3.79 11.82
N ILE A 113 21.77 -2.54 11.62
CA ILE A 113 22.42 -1.33 12.14
C ILE A 113 22.36 -1.32 13.67
N GLY A 114 21.19 -1.57 14.28
CA GLY A 114 21.05 -1.60 15.74
C GLY A 114 22.03 -2.58 16.41
N ARG A 115 22.05 -3.84 15.95
CA ARG A 115 23.01 -4.85 16.42
C ARG A 115 24.47 -4.45 16.17
N THR A 116 24.77 -3.82 15.04
CA THR A 116 26.12 -3.33 14.72
C THR A 116 26.55 -2.21 15.68
N LEU A 117 25.67 -1.25 15.96
CA LEU A 117 25.94 -0.16 16.90
C LEU A 117 26.12 -0.67 18.33
N ASP A 118 25.34 -1.68 18.76
CA ASP A 118 25.56 -2.36 20.04
C ASP A 118 26.91 -3.08 20.12
N ASN A 119 27.27 -3.80 19.05
CA ASN A 119 28.55 -4.53 18.93
C ASN A 119 29.77 -3.60 18.89
N LEU A 120 29.65 -2.42 18.29
CA LEU A 120 30.69 -1.38 18.33
C LEU A 120 30.72 -0.65 19.67
N ARG A 121 29.57 -0.46 20.32
CA ARG A 121 29.45 0.23 21.62
C ARG A 121 30.18 -0.51 22.73
N THR A 122 30.11 -1.84 22.80
CA THR A 122 30.81 -2.62 23.85
C THR A 122 32.31 -2.37 23.87
N LEU A 123 32.91 -2.03 22.72
CA LEU A 123 34.35 -1.78 22.55
C LEU A 123 34.78 -0.37 23.01
N LEU A 124 33.86 0.59 23.12
CA LEU A 124 34.15 1.96 23.52
C LEU A 124 34.21 2.15 25.04
N LYS A 125 35.19 2.95 25.50
CA LYS A 125 35.27 3.46 26.87
C LYS A 125 34.04 4.34 27.20
N PRO A 126 33.67 4.51 28.48
CA PRO A 126 32.73 5.56 28.89
C PRO A 126 33.17 6.95 28.38
N GLY A 127 32.25 7.72 27.80
CA GLY A 127 32.56 8.98 27.10
C GLY A 127 33.28 8.82 25.74
N GLY A 128 33.55 7.59 25.30
CA GLY A 128 34.12 7.26 23.99
C GLY A 128 33.20 7.60 22.82
N ARG A 129 33.77 7.68 21.63
CA ARG A 129 33.12 8.26 20.45
C ARG A 129 33.09 7.31 19.25
N LEU A 130 32.03 7.39 18.46
CA LEU A 130 31.91 6.73 17.16
C LEU A 130 31.82 7.83 16.09
N LEU A 131 32.84 7.90 15.24
CA LEU A 131 32.94 8.81 14.10
C LEU A 131 32.57 8.04 12.83
N MET A 132 31.39 8.33 12.29
CA MET A 132 30.85 7.70 11.09
C MET A 132 30.93 8.70 9.94
N ARG A 133 31.57 8.32 8.83
CA ARG A 133 31.27 8.90 7.52
C ARG A 133 30.24 7.98 6.89
N GLU A 134 29.05 8.47 6.60
CA GLU A 134 27.98 7.66 6.00
C GLU A 134 27.24 8.47 4.93
N ILE A 135 26.67 7.75 3.95
CA ILE A 135 25.71 8.30 2.99
C ILE A 135 24.36 8.41 3.71
N THR A 136 23.68 9.56 3.58
CA THR A 136 22.43 9.85 4.32
C THR A 136 21.31 10.42 3.45
N GLN A 137 21.42 10.25 2.14
CA GLN A 137 20.42 10.62 1.13
C GLN A 137 20.44 9.55 0.03
N PRO A 138 19.30 9.17 -0.56
CA PRO A 138 19.25 8.19 -1.65
C PRO A 138 20.15 8.59 -2.83
N MET A 139 21.17 7.77 -3.10
CA MET A 139 22.15 8.03 -4.15
C MET A 139 21.86 7.14 -5.35
N ARG A 140 20.94 7.56 -6.24
CA ARG A 140 20.44 6.79 -7.40
C ARG A 140 21.52 6.07 -8.24
N LEU A 141 22.73 6.65 -8.35
CA LEU A 141 23.86 6.03 -9.04
C LEU A 141 24.53 4.91 -8.22
N PHE A 142 24.59 5.03 -6.89
CA PHE A 142 25.00 3.95 -6.00
C PHE A 142 23.96 2.83 -6.03
N ASP A 143 22.67 3.15 -5.91
CA ASP A 143 21.58 2.17 -5.87
C ASP A 143 21.59 1.29 -7.15
N PHE A 144 21.83 1.92 -8.31
CA PHE A 144 21.96 1.23 -9.60
C PHE A 144 23.25 0.39 -9.76
N VAL A 145 24.38 0.82 -9.21
CA VAL A 145 25.70 0.16 -9.42
C VAL A 145 26.05 -0.85 -8.33
N PHE A 146 25.63 -0.59 -7.09
CA PHE A 146 26.02 -1.35 -5.90
C PHE A 146 24.84 -1.96 -5.14
N GLY A 147 23.59 -1.50 -5.36
CA GLY A 147 22.39 -2.07 -4.75
C GLY A 147 22.30 -3.60 -4.85
N PRO A 148 22.55 -4.21 -6.04
CA PRO A 148 22.57 -5.67 -6.20
C PRO A 148 23.71 -6.41 -5.47
N LEU A 149 24.63 -5.69 -4.83
CA LEU A 149 25.75 -6.24 -4.05
C LEU A 149 25.56 -6.03 -2.53
N VAL A 150 24.46 -5.39 -2.11
CA VAL A 150 24.11 -5.18 -0.70
C VAL A 150 23.59 -6.49 -0.10
N LEU A 151 23.96 -6.77 1.16
CA LEU A 151 23.46 -7.95 1.87
C LEU A 151 21.96 -7.82 2.17
N PRO A 152 21.18 -8.91 2.18
CA PRO A 152 19.78 -8.88 2.59
C PRO A 152 19.63 -8.29 4.00
N LEU A 153 18.94 -7.15 4.08
CA LEU A 153 18.76 -6.41 5.33
C LEU A 153 17.76 -7.14 6.24
N GLN A 154 18.04 -7.15 7.53
CA GLN A 154 17.25 -7.85 8.56
C GLN A 154 16.58 -6.89 9.55
N ASP A 155 16.75 -5.58 9.36
CA ASP A 155 16.14 -4.52 10.17
C ASP A 155 15.48 -3.43 9.32
N LEU A 156 14.84 -3.82 8.20
CA LEU A 156 14.16 -2.90 7.27
C LEU A 156 13.21 -1.92 7.97
N ASP A 157 12.45 -2.38 8.96
CA ASP A 157 11.55 -1.53 9.76
C ASP A 157 12.31 -0.42 10.52
N ALA A 158 13.53 -0.72 10.98
CA ALA A 158 14.41 0.21 11.68
C ALA A 158 15.10 1.23 10.76
N ARG A 159 14.90 1.11 9.44
CA ARG A 159 15.39 2.02 8.39
C ARG A 159 14.28 2.65 7.55
N GLU A 160 13.02 2.38 7.88
CA GLU A 160 11.84 2.75 7.07
C GLU A 160 11.92 2.21 5.61
N GLY A 161 12.58 1.07 5.42
CA GLY A 161 12.79 0.41 4.12
C GLY A 161 13.97 0.93 3.29
N GLU A 162 14.64 2.01 3.69
CA GLU A 162 15.76 2.61 2.95
C GLU A 162 17.12 1.97 3.30
N LEU A 163 18.06 1.99 2.35
CA LEU A 163 19.45 1.58 2.60
C LEU A 163 20.21 2.64 3.41
N PHE A 164 19.99 3.91 3.07
CA PHE A 164 20.76 5.05 3.57
C PHE A 164 19.95 5.89 4.55
N LEU A 165 20.23 5.70 5.84
CA LEU A 165 19.53 6.43 6.90
C LEU A 165 19.81 7.93 6.81
N THR A 166 18.74 8.71 6.91
CA THR A 166 18.80 10.17 7.13
C THR A 166 19.55 10.50 8.42
N THR A 167 19.97 11.77 8.56
CA THR A 167 20.60 12.30 9.77
C THR A 167 19.72 12.13 11.02
N ALA A 168 18.39 12.23 10.86
CA ALA A 168 17.41 11.98 11.92
C ALA A 168 17.37 10.49 12.32
N GLN A 169 17.29 9.56 11.36
CA GLN A 169 17.30 8.12 11.63
C GLN A 169 18.63 7.67 12.25
N TRP A 170 19.78 8.17 11.78
CA TRP A 170 21.07 7.93 12.42
C TRP A 170 21.11 8.45 13.88
N GLN A 171 20.53 9.62 14.15
CA GLN A 171 20.39 10.13 15.52
C GLN A 171 19.52 9.21 16.38
N GLN A 172 18.43 8.66 15.85
CA GLN A 172 17.55 7.73 16.55
C GLN A 172 18.26 6.39 16.84
N GLN A 173 18.88 5.76 15.84
CA GLN A 173 19.59 4.49 16.03
C GLN A 173 20.76 4.63 17.03
N CYS A 174 21.51 5.74 16.96
CA CYS A 174 22.54 6.04 17.96
C CYS A 174 21.94 6.25 19.37
N ARG A 175 20.77 6.89 19.51
CA ARG A 175 20.08 7.02 20.80
C ARG A 175 19.58 5.67 21.33
N HIS A 176 19.05 4.79 20.47
CA HIS A 176 18.61 3.45 20.86
C HIS A 176 19.77 2.59 21.38
N ALA A 177 20.94 2.64 20.73
CA ALA A 177 22.18 2.04 21.25
C ALA A 177 22.71 2.74 22.53
N GLY A 178 22.17 3.90 22.91
CA GLY A 178 22.54 4.60 24.15
C GLY A 178 23.70 5.61 24.00
N PHE A 179 23.98 6.12 22.80
CA PHE A 179 24.84 7.29 22.64
C PHE A 179 24.12 8.55 23.11
N SER A 180 24.72 9.26 24.08
CA SER A 180 24.11 10.42 24.77
C SER A 180 24.08 11.70 23.95
N LYS A 181 25.00 11.85 23.00
CA LYS A 181 25.11 13.01 22.11
C LYS A 181 25.41 12.52 20.71
N VAL A 182 24.70 13.09 19.73
CA VAL A 182 24.91 12.82 18.30
C VAL A 182 24.84 14.17 17.59
N ALA A 183 25.88 14.49 16.83
CA ALA A 183 25.97 15.69 16.00
C ALA A 183 26.58 15.33 14.64
N TRP A 184 26.33 16.11 13.60
CA TRP A 184 26.87 15.86 12.27
C TRP A 184 27.33 17.13 11.56
N LEU A 185 28.21 16.94 10.57
CA LEU A 185 28.74 17.97 9.68
C LEU A 185 28.72 17.46 8.23
N PRO A 186 28.28 18.26 7.24
CA PRO A 186 27.66 19.58 7.37
C PRO A 186 26.32 19.55 8.15
N GLN A 187 25.75 20.71 8.45
CA GLN A 187 24.41 20.80 9.07
C GLN A 187 23.32 20.72 8.00
N ASP A 188 22.19 20.10 8.35
CA ASP A 188 21.02 19.98 7.48
C ASP A 188 20.54 21.37 7.00
N GLY A 189 20.16 21.47 5.73
CA GLY A 189 19.76 22.74 5.11
C GLY A 189 20.92 23.71 4.79
N SER A 190 22.16 23.46 5.24
CA SER A 190 23.31 24.26 4.79
C SER A 190 23.66 23.98 3.31
N PRO A 191 24.32 24.90 2.59
CA PRO A 191 24.69 24.70 1.18
C PRO A 191 25.52 23.43 0.91
N ASN A 192 26.25 22.95 1.93
CA ASN A 192 27.08 21.76 1.84
C ASN A 192 26.30 20.45 2.12
N ALA A 193 25.07 20.51 2.64
CA ALA A 193 24.23 19.32 2.90
C ALA A 193 23.79 18.61 1.61
N GLY A 194 23.89 19.27 0.45
CA GLY A 194 23.73 18.67 -0.88
C GLY A 194 24.89 17.74 -1.31
N MET A 195 25.81 17.38 -0.40
CA MET A 195 26.89 16.42 -0.69
C MET A 195 26.50 14.94 -0.52
N SER A 196 25.31 14.64 0.01
CA SER A 196 24.75 13.30 0.27
C SER A 196 25.53 12.39 1.24
N GLU A 197 26.77 12.73 1.62
CA GLU A 197 27.50 12.15 2.75
C GLU A 197 27.55 13.13 3.94
N HIS A 198 27.39 12.60 5.16
CA HIS A 198 27.60 13.33 6.41
C HIS A 198 28.67 12.67 7.29
N ILE A 199 29.36 13.51 8.06
CA ILE A 199 30.29 13.10 9.12
C ILE A 199 29.54 13.21 10.46
N ILE A 200 29.11 12.06 10.98
CA ILE A 200 28.30 11.92 12.19
C ILE A 200 29.21 11.52 13.35
N LEU A 201 29.15 12.25 14.46
CA LEU A 201 29.89 11.98 15.68
C LEU A 201 28.92 11.64 16.82
N ALA A 202 28.82 10.36 17.15
CA ALA A 202 28.09 9.87 18.31
C ALA A 202 29.04 9.74 19.52
N THR A 203 28.57 10.09 20.72
CA THR A 203 29.37 10.08 21.96
C THR A 203 28.58 9.40 23.08
N LEU A 204 29.16 8.35 23.67
CA LEU A 204 28.58 7.65 24.81
C LEU A 204 28.48 8.58 26.03
N PRO A 205 27.54 8.33 26.95
CA PRO A 205 27.52 9.04 28.23
C PRO A 205 28.87 8.88 28.95
N GLY A 206 29.31 9.95 29.61
CA GLY A 206 30.30 9.82 30.68
C GLY A 206 29.71 9.06 31.87
N GLN A 207 30.51 8.80 32.91
CA GLN A 207 29.97 8.22 34.15
C GLN A 207 28.80 9.06 34.69
N ALA A 208 27.77 8.37 35.16
CA ALA A 208 26.43 8.94 35.28
C ALA A 208 26.34 10.07 36.32
N VAL A 209 25.71 11.16 35.91
CA VAL A 209 24.97 12.05 36.81
C VAL A 209 23.48 11.74 36.61
N SER A 210 22.72 11.68 37.69
CA SER A 210 21.40 11.04 37.76
C SER A 210 20.39 11.53 36.70
N ALA A 211 19.58 10.59 36.21
CA ALA A 211 18.57 10.86 35.19
C ALA A 211 17.46 11.80 35.69
N VAL A 212 16.96 12.64 34.79
CA VAL A 212 15.74 13.43 34.96
C VAL A 212 14.84 13.18 33.74
N THR A 213 13.60 12.78 34.00
CA THR A 213 12.61 12.40 32.99
C THR A 213 11.99 13.63 32.32
N PHE A 214 11.63 13.52 31.03
CA PHE A 214 10.72 14.44 30.35
C PHE A 214 9.49 13.66 29.83
N THR A 215 8.32 14.27 29.91
CA THR A 215 7.03 13.69 29.50
C THR A 215 6.36 14.53 28.40
N ALA A 216 5.67 13.84 27.50
CA ALA A 216 4.74 14.44 26.53
C ALA A 216 3.32 14.49 27.13
N PRO A 217 2.41 15.34 26.63
CA PRO A 217 1.04 15.42 27.13
C PRO A 217 0.24 14.14 26.82
N SER A 218 -0.55 13.67 27.80
CA SER A 218 -1.39 12.48 27.70
C SER A 218 -2.87 12.81 27.44
N GLU A 219 -3.53 12.08 26.54
CA GLU A 219 -5.00 12.08 26.47
C GLU A 219 -5.57 11.41 27.74
N PRO A 220 -6.63 11.91 28.38
CA PRO A 220 -7.09 11.36 29.67
C PRO A 220 -7.75 9.98 29.58
N VAL A 221 -8.20 9.56 28.39
CA VAL A 221 -8.88 8.26 28.18
C VAL A 221 -7.92 7.22 27.61
N LEU A 222 -7.19 7.58 26.54
CA LEU A 222 -6.24 6.68 25.87
C LEU A 222 -4.81 6.77 26.45
N GLY A 223 -4.48 7.81 27.22
CA GLY A 223 -3.18 7.99 27.86
C GLY A 223 -2.10 8.47 26.91
N GLN A 224 -0.99 7.73 26.87
CA GLN A 224 0.15 7.98 25.99
C GLN A 224 0.12 6.98 24.83
N ALA A 225 0.15 7.44 23.58
CA ALA A 225 0.37 6.55 22.43
C ALA A 225 1.72 5.83 22.56
N LEU A 226 1.73 4.50 22.40
CA LEU A 226 2.93 3.67 22.40
C LEU A 226 3.52 3.54 21.00
N THR A 227 2.65 3.45 20.00
CA THR A 227 2.98 3.34 18.57
C THR A 227 1.98 4.18 17.78
N ASP A 228 2.35 4.60 16.57
CA ASP A 228 1.43 5.30 15.66
C ASP A 228 0.37 4.34 15.04
N ASN A 229 0.53 3.03 15.24
CA ASN A 229 -0.31 1.96 14.67
C ASN A 229 -1.56 1.63 15.50
N GLY A 230 -1.84 2.39 16.57
CA GLY A 230 -3.06 2.25 17.37
C GLY A 230 -2.89 1.58 18.74
N ASP A 231 -1.66 1.39 19.23
CA ASP A 231 -1.42 0.99 20.62
C ASP A 231 -1.32 2.22 21.54
N TYR A 232 -2.06 2.21 22.64
CA TYR A 232 -2.04 3.27 23.66
C TYR A 232 -1.85 2.70 25.07
N LEU A 233 -1.18 3.45 25.94
CA LEU A 233 -0.96 3.14 27.34
C LEU A 233 -1.66 4.18 28.22
N ALA A 234 -2.81 3.80 28.76
CA ALA A 234 -3.53 4.60 29.75
C ALA A 234 -3.26 4.13 31.18
N ASP A 235 -3.57 4.99 32.14
CA ASP A 235 -3.72 4.62 33.55
C ASP A 235 -5.20 4.74 33.91
N TRP A 236 -5.84 3.62 34.23
CA TRP A 236 -7.24 3.53 34.63
C TRP A 236 -7.38 3.06 36.10
N SER A 237 -6.35 3.32 36.93
CA SER A 237 -6.34 2.94 38.35
C SER A 237 -7.48 3.54 39.18
N ASP A 238 -8.00 4.71 38.79
CA ASP A 238 -9.18 5.34 39.39
C ASP A 238 -10.51 4.64 39.05
N CYS A 239 -10.56 3.84 37.98
CA CYS A 239 -11.70 2.97 37.66
C CYS A 239 -11.67 1.62 38.42
N ALA A 240 -10.63 1.32 39.20
CA ALA A 240 -10.54 0.10 39.99
C ALA A 240 -11.68 0.01 41.02
N GLY A 241 -12.50 -1.03 40.91
CA GLY A 241 -13.68 -1.20 41.77
C GLY A 241 -14.77 -0.11 41.62
N GLN A 242 -14.78 0.68 40.53
CA GLN A 242 -15.75 1.75 40.26
C GLN A 242 -16.52 1.48 38.96
N PRO A 243 -17.60 0.66 38.97
CA PRO A 243 -18.24 0.18 37.74
C PRO A 243 -18.78 1.28 36.82
N GLU A 244 -19.35 2.35 37.37
CA GLU A 244 -19.90 3.46 36.58
C GLU A 244 -18.80 4.22 35.83
N GLN A 245 -17.67 4.49 36.50
CA GLN A 245 -16.52 5.19 35.91
C GLN A 245 -15.80 4.31 34.88
N PHE A 246 -15.65 3.01 35.18
CA PHE A 246 -15.13 2.03 34.24
C PHE A 246 -15.98 1.96 32.97
N ASN A 247 -17.30 1.83 33.09
CA ASN A 247 -18.21 1.75 31.93
C ASN A 247 -18.16 3.01 31.07
N ALA A 248 -18.18 4.20 31.68
CA ALA A 248 -18.06 5.46 30.95
C ALA A 248 -16.73 5.56 30.18
N ARG A 249 -15.62 5.13 30.79
CA ARG A 249 -14.29 5.15 30.14
C ARG A 249 -14.13 4.08 29.07
N TRP A 250 -14.71 2.90 29.29
CA TRP A 250 -14.77 1.80 28.32
C TRP A 250 -15.52 2.21 27.05
N GLN A 251 -16.67 2.87 27.21
CA GLN A 251 -17.46 3.43 26.11
C GLN A 251 -16.70 4.52 25.35
N GLU A 252 -16.11 5.50 26.04
CA GLU A 252 -15.39 6.60 25.38
C GLU A 252 -14.08 6.12 24.71
N ALA A 253 -13.37 5.16 25.30
CA ALA A 253 -12.20 4.55 24.68
C ALA A 253 -12.57 3.78 23.39
N TRP A 254 -13.64 2.98 23.43
CA TRP A 254 -14.16 2.30 22.24
C TRP A 254 -14.59 3.29 21.16
N ARG A 255 -15.31 4.36 21.53
CA ARG A 255 -15.73 5.43 20.61
C ARG A 255 -14.53 6.12 19.96
N LEU A 256 -13.53 6.50 20.74
CA LEU A 256 -12.31 7.16 20.24
C LEU A 256 -11.50 6.24 19.32
N LEU A 257 -11.35 4.96 19.66
CA LEU A 257 -10.57 4.02 18.83
C LEU A 257 -11.33 3.61 17.57
N SER A 258 -12.64 3.38 17.64
CA SER A 258 -13.48 3.16 16.44
C SER A 258 -13.45 4.36 15.50
N GLN A 259 -13.48 5.60 16.04
CA GLN A 259 -13.36 6.82 15.23
C GLN A 259 -11.97 7.03 14.63
N ARG A 260 -10.92 6.49 15.27
CA ARG A 260 -9.52 6.69 14.89
C ARG A 260 -8.96 5.56 13.99
N HIS A 261 -9.53 4.35 14.06
CA HIS A 261 -9.00 3.12 13.43
C HIS A 261 -10.04 2.18 12.78
N GLY A 262 -11.34 2.46 12.89
CA GLY A 262 -12.43 1.61 12.38
C GLY A 262 -13.08 2.09 11.07
N ASP A 263 -14.13 1.39 10.64
CA ASP A 263 -15.04 1.84 9.58
C ASP A 263 -16.07 2.86 10.13
N ALA A 264 -16.73 3.60 9.23
CA ALA A 264 -17.49 4.82 9.57
C ALA A 264 -18.76 4.62 10.44
N LEU A 265 -19.29 3.40 10.58
CA LEU A 265 -20.45 3.10 11.41
C LEU A 265 -20.05 2.65 12.84
N PRO A 266 -20.56 3.29 13.91
CA PRO A 266 -20.20 2.94 15.29
C PRO A 266 -20.75 1.58 15.72
N VAL A 267 -20.01 0.93 16.62
CA VAL A 267 -20.36 -0.35 17.26
C VAL A 267 -20.48 -0.12 18.77
N GLU A 268 -21.52 -0.66 19.42
CA GLU A 268 -21.64 -0.63 20.88
C GLU A 268 -20.64 -1.62 21.54
N PRO A 269 -19.93 -1.22 22.61
CA PRO A 269 -18.92 -2.05 23.23
C PRO A 269 -19.53 -3.18 24.09
N PRO A 270 -18.89 -4.37 24.16
CA PRO A 270 -19.37 -5.46 25.00
C PRO A 270 -19.24 -5.11 26.49
N PRO A 271 -20.16 -5.57 27.37
CA PRO A 271 -20.08 -5.30 28.80
C PRO A 271 -18.94 -6.08 29.45
N VAL A 272 -18.05 -5.39 30.16
CA VAL A 272 -16.92 -5.97 30.91
C VAL A 272 -17.02 -5.54 32.38
N ALA A 273 -16.77 -6.47 33.30
CA ALA A 273 -16.76 -6.16 34.74
C ALA A 273 -15.43 -5.49 35.13
N ALA A 274 -15.50 -4.37 35.84
CA ALA A 274 -14.33 -3.63 36.31
C ALA A 274 -13.49 -4.47 37.30
N PRO A 275 -12.19 -4.72 37.05
CA PRO A 275 -11.33 -5.41 38.01
C PRO A 275 -11.08 -4.57 39.27
N GLU A 276 -11.03 -5.21 40.44
CA GLU A 276 -10.68 -4.55 41.71
C GLU A 276 -9.23 -4.06 41.77
N TRP A 277 -8.35 -4.61 40.91
CA TRP A 277 -6.91 -4.33 40.83
C TRP A 277 -6.51 -3.60 39.54
N LEU A 278 -7.45 -2.90 38.89
CA LEU A 278 -7.17 -2.17 37.65
C LEU A 278 -6.08 -1.11 37.85
N GLY A 279 -5.29 -0.86 36.81
CA GLY A 279 -4.15 0.06 36.84
C GLY A 279 -3.81 0.53 35.44
N LYS A 280 -2.56 0.32 35.01
CA LYS A 280 -2.18 0.60 33.61
C LYS A 280 -2.87 -0.36 32.67
N VAL A 281 -3.46 0.18 31.60
CA VAL A 281 -4.09 -0.58 30.51
C VAL A 281 -3.39 -0.30 29.18
N ARG A 282 -3.20 -1.33 28.38
CA ARG A 282 -2.80 -1.25 26.97
C ARG A 282 -4.06 -1.37 26.12
N LEU A 283 -4.36 -0.35 25.34
CA LEU A 283 -5.51 -0.28 24.42
C LEU A 283 -4.98 -0.47 22.99
N SER A 284 -5.66 -1.26 22.18
CA SER A 284 -5.28 -1.56 20.80
C SER A 284 -6.51 -1.93 19.97
N TRP A 285 -6.45 -1.82 18.63
CA TRP A 285 -7.60 -2.02 17.74
C TRP A 285 -7.31 -3.05 16.66
N GLN A 286 -8.27 -3.94 16.38
CA GLN A 286 -8.11 -5.10 15.50
C GLN A 286 -9.41 -5.47 14.80
N ASN A 287 -9.33 -6.38 13.84
CA ASN A 287 -10.45 -7.01 13.15
C ASN A 287 -10.24 -8.54 13.15
N GLU A 288 -11.27 -9.30 12.88
CA GLU A 288 -11.17 -10.73 12.53
C GLU A 288 -11.23 -10.90 10.99
N ALA A 289 -10.94 -12.12 10.51
CA ALA A 289 -10.97 -12.39 9.07
C ALA A 289 -12.40 -12.21 8.51
N PHE A 290 -12.54 -11.27 7.57
CA PHE A 290 -13.80 -10.87 6.96
C PHE A 290 -14.85 -10.25 7.93
N SER A 291 -14.45 -9.75 9.10
CA SER A 291 -15.34 -9.14 10.10
C SER A 291 -15.18 -7.61 10.25
N ARG A 292 -16.08 -6.99 11.03
CA ARG A 292 -15.87 -5.65 11.61
C ARG A 292 -14.80 -5.68 12.71
N GLY A 293 -14.28 -4.49 13.04
CA GLY A 293 -13.30 -4.28 14.10
C GLY A 293 -13.81 -4.38 15.54
N GLN A 294 -12.88 -4.60 16.45
CA GLN A 294 -13.04 -4.79 17.89
C GLN A 294 -11.84 -4.18 18.63
N MET A 295 -12.07 -3.63 19.82
CA MET A 295 -10.99 -3.19 20.71
C MET A 295 -10.39 -4.37 21.48
N ARG A 296 -9.05 -4.49 21.47
CA ARG A 296 -8.32 -5.14 22.58
C ARG A 296 -8.01 -4.11 23.63
N VAL A 297 -8.30 -4.48 24.86
CA VAL A 297 -7.66 -3.88 26.03
C VAL A 297 -6.88 -4.98 26.74
N GLU A 298 -5.81 -4.64 27.46
CA GLU A 298 -5.09 -5.54 28.35
C GLU A 298 -4.74 -4.77 29.63
N ALA A 299 -4.99 -5.35 30.80
CA ALA A 299 -4.66 -4.73 32.07
C ALA A 299 -3.34 -5.28 32.62
N ARG A 300 -2.49 -4.41 33.20
CA ARG A 300 -1.28 -4.87 33.87
C ARG A 300 -1.59 -5.36 35.28
N HIS A 301 -1.48 -6.67 35.49
CA HIS A 301 -1.70 -7.30 36.79
C HIS A 301 -0.60 -6.87 37.79
N PRO A 302 -0.88 -6.77 39.11
CA PRO A 302 0.13 -6.40 40.11
C PRO A 302 1.38 -7.31 40.15
N ALA A 303 1.31 -8.55 39.65
CA ALA A 303 2.49 -9.42 39.48
C ALA A 303 3.44 -8.97 38.35
N GLY A 304 3.08 -7.95 37.57
CA GLY A 304 3.90 -7.34 36.51
C GLY A 304 3.52 -7.73 35.07
N GLU A 305 2.73 -8.79 34.91
CA GLU A 305 2.24 -9.34 33.63
C GLU A 305 1.12 -8.50 33.00
N TRP A 306 0.93 -8.64 31.69
CA TRP A 306 -0.19 -8.06 30.94
C TRP A 306 -1.24 -9.14 30.68
N LEU A 307 -2.47 -8.93 31.15
CA LEU A 307 -3.58 -9.86 31.00
C LEU A 307 -4.64 -9.29 30.05
N PRO A 308 -5.03 -10.02 28.99
CA PRO A 308 -5.94 -9.51 28.00
C PRO A 308 -7.38 -9.41 28.49
N LEU A 309 -8.01 -8.34 28.03
CA LEU A 309 -9.45 -8.17 27.92
C LEU A 309 -9.93 -8.44 26.45
N SER A 310 -9.05 -8.74 25.45
CA SER A 310 -9.34 -9.23 24.05
C SER A 310 -8.05 -9.67 23.20
N PRO A 311 -8.08 -10.14 21.90
CA PRO A 311 -6.94 -10.70 21.06
C PRO A 311 -5.84 -9.75 20.46
N ALA A 312 -4.97 -10.17 19.50
CA ALA A 312 -3.84 -9.40 18.84
C ALA A 312 -3.64 -9.80 17.33
N ALA A 313 -2.93 -9.14 16.37
CA ALA A 313 -2.05 -7.92 16.20
C ALA A 313 -2.22 -7.30 14.75
N PRO A 314 -1.41 -6.32 14.19
CA PRO A 314 -0.26 -6.64 13.26
C PRO A 314 0.77 -5.52 12.83
N LEU A 315 1.47 -5.69 11.67
CA LEU A 315 1.90 -4.61 10.72
C LEU A 315 1.74 -4.96 9.18
N PRO A 316 2.71 -4.78 8.23
CA PRO A 316 3.14 -3.54 7.52
C PRO A 316 2.97 -3.48 5.96
N ALA A 317 2.90 -2.25 5.38
CA ALA A 317 3.10 -1.81 3.95
C ALA A 317 2.05 -0.82 3.34
N PRO A 318 1.63 0.26 4.04
CA PRO A 318 0.40 1.00 3.71
C PRO A 318 0.39 1.91 2.46
N GLN A 319 1.52 2.31 1.88
CA GLN A 319 1.52 3.35 0.84
C GLN A 319 1.05 2.88 -0.56
N THR A 320 0.80 1.58 -0.74
CA THR A 320 0.36 0.97 -2.01
C THR A 320 -1.12 0.56 -2.03
N HIS A 321 -1.92 0.93 -1.02
CA HIS A 321 -3.39 0.79 -1.10
C HIS A 321 -4.12 2.13 -1.13
N TYR A 322 -5.14 2.18 -1.98
CA TYR A 322 -5.90 3.37 -2.33
C TYR A 322 -7.38 3.15 -2.07
N GLN A 323 -8.08 4.23 -1.77
CA GLN A 323 -9.53 4.27 -1.61
C GLN A 323 -10.13 5.41 -2.41
N TRP A 324 -11.39 5.25 -2.83
CA TRP A 324 -12.18 6.36 -3.35
C TRP A 324 -12.51 7.33 -2.22
N ARG A 325 -12.32 8.62 -2.50
CA ARG A 325 -12.79 9.73 -1.69
C ARG A 325 -13.66 10.62 -2.57
N TRP A 326 -14.90 10.81 -2.14
CA TRP A 326 -15.82 11.77 -2.74
C TRP A 326 -15.65 13.14 -2.09
N THR A 327 -15.72 14.20 -2.88
CA THR A 327 -15.76 15.59 -2.40
C THR A 327 -16.89 16.36 -3.08
N PRO A 328 -17.68 17.16 -2.33
CA PRO A 328 -18.76 17.94 -2.90
C PRO A 328 -18.19 19.05 -3.80
N LEU A 329 -18.84 19.26 -4.94
CA LEU A 329 -18.51 20.26 -5.94
C LEU A 329 -19.58 21.35 -5.96
N ASN A 330 -19.23 22.54 -5.49
CA ASN A 330 -20.10 23.72 -5.58
C ASN A 330 -20.00 24.32 -6.99
N VAL A 331 -20.97 24.04 -7.84
CA VAL A 331 -21.13 24.69 -9.16
C VAL A 331 -22.17 25.82 -9.03
N ALA A 332 -21.93 26.95 -9.68
CA ALA A 332 -22.95 28.00 -9.79
C ALA A 332 -24.06 27.54 -10.76
N SER A 333 -25.33 27.77 -10.39
CA SER A 333 -26.47 27.39 -11.25
C SER A 333 -26.33 27.99 -12.65
N ILE A 334 -26.54 27.16 -13.67
CA ILE A 334 -26.55 27.57 -15.07
C ILE A 334 -28.02 27.65 -15.50
N ASP A 335 -28.66 28.79 -15.28
CA ASP A 335 -30.11 28.98 -15.47
C ASP A 335 -30.54 29.05 -16.97
N HIS A 336 -29.84 28.34 -17.87
CA HIS A 336 -30.19 28.23 -19.30
C HIS A 336 -30.35 26.78 -19.77
N PRO A 337 -31.17 26.53 -20.81
CA PRO A 337 -31.37 25.17 -21.34
C PRO A 337 -30.08 24.58 -21.92
N LEU A 338 -29.83 23.30 -21.64
CA LEU A 338 -28.70 22.54 -22.17
C LEU A 338 -29.16 21.59 -23.28
N THR A 339 -28.42 21.55 -24.38
CA THR A 339 -28.88 20.95 -25.64
C THR A 339 -27.98 19.80 -26.07
N PHE A 340 -28.58 18.63 -26.31
CA PHE A 340 -27.85 17.39 -26.66
C PHE A 340 -28.60 16.56 -27.72
N SER A 341 -27.88 15.75 -28.49
CA SER A 341 -28.50 14.68 -29.29
C SER A 341 -28.82 13.51 -28.37
N PHE A 342 -29.99 12.88 -28.49
CA PHE A 342 -30.41 11.83 -27.56
C PHE A 342 -30.16 10.43 -28.12
N SER A 343 -29.74 9.51 -27.25
CA SER A 343 -29.81 8.08 -27.55
C SER A 343 -31.27 7.64 -27.75
N ALA A 344 -31.51 6.54 -28.46
CA ALA A 344 -32.88 6.08 -28.75
C ALA A 344 -33.72 5.81 -27.47
N GLY A 345 -33.10 5.34 -26.38
CA GLY A 345 -33.78 5.20 -25.08
C GLY A 345 -34.04 6.54 -24.39
N THR A 346 -33.09 7.47 -24.46
CA THR A 346 -33.23 8.83 -23.91
C THR A 346 -34.29 9.65 -24.64
N LEU A 347 -34.48 9.44 -25.94
CA LEU A 347 -35.51 10.09 -26.74
C LEU A 347 -36.93 9.79 -26.25
N ALA A 348 -37.18 8.61 -25.67
CA ALA A 348 -38.46 8.25 -25.06
C ALA A 348 -38.79 9.09 -23.80
N ARG A 349 -37.82 9.82 -23.24
CA ARG A 349 -37.96 10.74 -22.09
C ARG A 349 -37.90 12.22 -22.50
N SER A 350 -37.97 12.55 -23.80
CA SER A 350 -37.72 13.92 -24.27
C SER A 350 -38.66 14.97 -23.66
N ASP A 351 -39.95 14.67 -23.56
CA ASP A 351 -40.94 15.59 -22.98
C ASP A 351 -40.80 15.73 -21.45
N GLU A 352 -40.24 14.72 -20.79
CA GLU A 352 -39.91 14.72 -19.36
C GLU A 352 -38.67 15.59 -19.10
N LEU A 353 -37.59 15.38 -19.86
CA LEU A 353 -36.32 16.09 -19.75
C LEU A 353 -36.43 17.58 -20.13
N ALA A 354 -37.26 17.91 -21.13
CA ALA A 354 -37.44 19.30 -21.58
C ALA A 354 -38.04 20.22 -20.51
N GLN A 355 -38.84 19.68 -19.57
CA GLN A 355 -39.39 20.44 -18.43
C GLN A 355 -38.31 20.93 -17.46
N TYR A 356 -37.15 20.26 -17.44
CA TYR A 356 -35.97 20.61 -16.65
C TYR A 356 -34.87 21.28 -17.50
N GLY A 357 -35.23 21.81 -18.68
CA GLY A 357 -34.30 22.51 -19.56
C GLY A 357 -33.26 21.63 -20.24
N ILE A 358 -33.43 20.30 -20.28
CA ILE A 358 -32.56 19.38 -21.00
C ILE A 358 -33.21 19.09 -22.37
N ILE A 359 -32.71 19.74 -23.42
CA ILE A 359 -33.35 19.83 -24.74
C ILE A 359 -32.72 18.86 -25.73
N HIS A 360 -33.56 18.23 -26.56
CA HIS A 360 -33.12 17.41 -27.67
C HIS A 360 -32.83 18.25 -28.92
N ASP A 361 -31.61 18.13 -29.46
CA ASP A 361 -31.26 18.57 -30.81
C ASP A 361 -30.42 17.48 -31.52
N PRO A 362 -30.89 16.93 -32.65
CA PRO A 362 -30.11 15.99 -33.48
C PRO A 362 -28.74 16.51 -33.93
N HIS A 363 -28.52 17.83 -33.97
CA HIS A 363 -27.29 18.46 -34.46
C HIS A 363 -26.27 18.81 -33.36
N ALA A 364 -26.63 18.65 -32.09
CA ALA A 364 -25.74 19.01 -30.98
C ALA A 364 -24.45 18.18 -30.94
N SER A 365 -23.33 18.84 -30.61
CA SER A 365 -21.97 18.29 -30.61
C SER A 365 -21.70 17.17 -29.59
N SER A 366 -22.63 16.96 -28.65
CA SER A 366 -22.58 15.91 -27.63
C SER A 366 -23.89 15.15 -27.56
N ARG A 367 -23.77 13.85 -27.26
CA ARG A 367 -24.89 12.91 -27.12
C ARG A 367 -25.14 12.59 -25.65
N LEU A 368 -26.41 12.63 -25.24
CA LEU A 368 -26.88 12.18 -23.94
C LEU A 368 -27.42 10.73 -24.05
N MET A 369 -26.92 9.85 -23.17
CA MET A 369 -27.35 8.46 -23.07
C MET A 369 -27.68 8.10 -21.62
N ILE A 370 -28.96 8.14 -21.28
CA ILE A 370 -29.49 7.57 -20.04
C ILE A 370 -29.53 6.05 -20.17
N VAL A 371 -28.90 5.35 -19.22
CA VAL A 371 -28.89 3.89 -19.13
C VAL A 371 -30.02 3.43 -18.22
N GLU A 372 -31.01 2.76 -18.80
CA GLU A 372 -32.08 2.08 -18.05
C GLU A 372 -31.52 0.84 -17.35
N GLU A 373 -32.00 0.54 -16.14
CA GLU A 373 -31.46 -0.56 -15.34
C GLU A 373 -31.68 -1.94 -16.00
N SER A 374 -30.65 -2.79 -15.98
CA SER A 374 -30.73 -4.16 -16.45
C SER A 374 -29.73 -5.09 -15.74
N GLU A 375 -30.12 -6.34 -15.56
CA GLU A 375 -29.22 -7.42 -15.12
C GLU A 375 -28.27 -7.86 -16.24
N ASP A 376 -28.66 -7.66 -17.51
CA ASP A 376 -27.81 -7.94 -18.67
C ASP A 376 -26.78 -6.82 -18.88
N THR A 377 -25.69 -6.90 -18.12
CA THR A 377 -24.54 -5.98 -18.21
C THR A 377 -23.92 -5.99 -19.61
N LEU A 378 -23.95 -7.11 -20.33
CA LEU A 378 -23.31 -7.24 -21.65
C LEU A 378 -24.12 -6.46 -22.68
N ALA A 379 -25.44 -6.66 -22.73
CA ALA A 379 -26.33 -5.88 -23.61
C ALA A 379 -26.44 -4.39 -23.22
N LEU A 380 -26.01 -3.98 -22.01
CA LEU A 380 -25.80 -2.57 -21.67
C LEU A 380 -24.45 -2.06 -22.21
N ALA A 381 -23.38 -2.85 -22.07
CA ALA A 381 -22.05 -2.50 -22.56
C ALA A 381 -22.02 -2.39 -24.10
N GLU A 382 -22.61 -3.33 -24.82
CA GLU A 382 -22.76 -3.31 -26.29
C GLU A 382 -23.41 -2.00 -26.77
N LYS A 383 -24.47 -1.53 -26.10
CA LYS A 383 -25.13 -0.25 -26.44
C LYS A 383 -24.22 0.95 -26.20
N VAL A 384 -23.42 0.93 -25.14
CA VAL A 384 -22.44 2.00 -24.84
C VAL A 384 -21.27 1.96 -25.83
N ILE A 385 -20.76 0.78 -26.18
CA ILE A 385 -19.71 0.60 -27.20
C ILE A 385 -20.22 1.09 -28.56
N ALA A 386 -21.43 0.71 -28.98
CA ALA A 386 -22.04 1.21 -30.21
C ALA A 386 -22.23 2.74 -30.19
N ALA A 387 -22.61 3.34 -29.05
CA ALA A 387 -22.68 4.79 -28.92
C ALA A 387 -21.30 5.48 -29.00
N LEU A 388 -20.24 4.84 -28.51
CA LEU A 388 -18.86 5.30 -28.58
C LEU A 388 -18.24 5.14 -29.98
N THR A 389 -18.55 4.09 -30.73
CA THR A 389 -17.96 3.80 -32.05
C THR A 389 -18.72 4.44 -33.21
N ALA A 390 -20.05 4.61 -33.12
CA ALA A 390 -20.87 5.14 -34.21
C ALA A 390 -20.73 6.65 -34.48
N SER A 391 -19.95 7.39 -33.68
CA SER A 391 -19.66 8.81 -33.90
C SER A 391 -18.42 9.25 -33.12
N ALA A 392 -17.75 10.32 -33.58
CA ALA A 392 -16.71 11.03 -32.82
C ALA A 392 -17.26 12.14 -31.91
N ALA A 393 -18.56 12.45 -31.97
CA ALA A 393 -19.23 13.43 -31.10
C ALA A 393 -19.08 13.08 -29.60
N GLY A 394 -19.20 14.08 -28.73
CA GLY A 394 -19.15 13.85 -27.28
C GLY A 394 -20.19 12.84 -26.81
N LEU A 395 -19.93 12.11 -25.74
CA LEU A 395 -20.89 11.19 -25.12
C LEU A 395 -20.91 11.37 -23.60
N ILE A 396 -22.09 11.69 -23.09
CA ILE A 396 -22.38 11.77 -21.66
C ILE A 396 -23.30 10.59 -21.32
N VAL A 397 -22.83 9.67 -20.49
CA VAL A 397 -23.60 8.51 -20.06
C VAL A 397 -24.14 8.75 -18.65
N VAL A 398 -25.46 8.68 -18.50
CA VAL A 398 -26.12 8.80 -17.19
C VAL A 398 -26.40 7.40 -16.67
N THR A 399 -25.75 7.03 -15.57
CA THR A 399 -26.02 5.79 -14.84
C THR A 399 -26.92 6.04 -13.63
N ARG A 400 -27.50 4.97 -13.09
CA ARG A 400 -28.08 4.97 -11.74
C ARG A 400 -27.36 3.95 -10.86
N ARG A 401 -27.11 4.30 -9.60
CA ARG A 401 -26.56 3.39 -8.58
C ARG A 401 -25.20 2.77 -8.96
N ALA A 402 -24.41 3.37 -9.86
CA ALA A 402 -23.07 2.86 -10.18
C ALA A 402 -22.11 3.02 -8.99
N TRP A 403 -22.32 4.03 -8.15
CA TRP A 403 -21.52 4.28 -6.96
C TRP A 403 -22.38 4.34 -5.70
N ARG A 404 -21.75 4.04 -4.56
CA ARG A 404 -22.27 4.25 -3.21
C ARG A 404 -21.52 5.44 -2.63
N VAL A 405 -22.11 6.63 -2.70
CA VAL A 405 -21.52 7.86 -2.17
C VAL A 405 -21.87 8.02 -0.69
N GLU A 406 -23.15 7.83 -0.36
CA GLU A 406 -23.68 7.80 1.00
C GLU A 406 -23.82 6.35 1.51
N GLU A 407 -23.76 6.16 2.83
CA GLU A 407 -23.65 4.82 3.45
C GLU A 407 -24.82 3.87 3.13
N ASN A 408 -26.01 4.39 2.84
CA ASN A 408 -27.23 3.59 2.65
C ASN A 408 -27.64 3.39 1.18
N GLU A 409 -26.82 3.80 0.21
CA GLU A 409 -27.13 3.59 -1.21
C GLU A 409 -26.98 2.12 -1.62
N ALA A 410 -28.00 1.60 -2.32
CA ALA A 410 -27.89 0.34 -3.07
C ALA A 410 -27.06 0.56 -4.34
N LEU A 411 -26.22 -0.41 -4.71
CA LEU A 411 -25.32 -0.35 -5.87
C LEU A 411 -25.74 -1.32 -6.99
N SER A 412 -25.42 -0.97 -8.23
CA SER A 412 -25.64 -1.76 -9.46
C SER A 412 -24.29 -2.13 -10.08
N ALA A 413 -23.91 -3.41 -9.98
CA ALA A 413 -22.68 -3.93 -10.57
C ALA A 413 -22.62 -3.72 -12.10
N SER A 414 -23.77 -3.84 -12.78
CA SER A 414 -23.92 -3.56 -14.20
C SER A 414 -23.49 -2.13 -14.54
N HIS A 415 -23.93 -1.14 -13.76
CA HIS A 415 -23.63 0.27 -14.03
C HIS A 415 -22.23 0.69 -13.55
N HIS A 416 -21.71 0.07 -12.49
CA HIS A 416 -20.30 0.23 -12.09
C HIS A 416 -19.33 -0.26 -13.18
N ALA A 417 -19.67 -1.36 -13.87
CA ALA A 417 -18.90 -1.87 -14.99
C ALA A 417 -18.81 -0.86 -16.15
N LEU A 418 -19.92 -0.19 -16.49
CA LEU A 418 -19.94 0.82 -17.57
C LEU A 418 -19.00 2.00 -17.30
N TRP A 419 -18.83 2.40 -16.04
CA TRP A 419 -17.86 3.43 -15.65
C TRP A 419 -16.41 3.01 -15.93
N ALA A 420 -16.06 1.75 -15.71
CA ALA A 420 -14.73 1.23 -16.04
C ALA A 420 -14.47 1.21 -17.56
N LEU A 421 -15.46 0.80 -18.34
CA LEU A 421 -15.43 0.87 -19.81
C LEU A 421 -15.25 2.32 -20.31
N LEU A 422 -16.04 3.26 -19.79
CA LEU A 422 -15.98 4.67 -20.18
C LEU A 422 -14.63 5.31 -19.82
N ARG A 423 -14.01 4.91 -18.71
CA ARG A 423 -12.65 5.35 -18.33
C ARG A 423 -11.58 4.87 -19.31
N VAL A 424 -11.70 3.66 -19.86
CA VAL A 424 -10.81 3.21 -20.96
C VAL A 424 -11.03 4.07 -22.20
N ALA A 425 -12.29 4.22 -22.63
CA ALA A 425 -12.65 5.01 -23.81
C ALA A 425 -12.15 6.47 -23.72
N ALA A 426 -12.25 7.10 -22.55
CA ALA A 426 -11.73 8.44 -22.28
C ALA A 426 -10.19 8.53 -22.39
N ASN A 427 -9.44 7.51 -21.95
CA ASN A 427 -7.99 7.49 -22.09
C ASN A 427 -7.51 7.10 -23.50
N GLU A 428 -8.33 6.39 -24.29
CA GLU A 428 -8.09 6.17 -25.73
C GLU A 428 -8.40 7.42 -26.57
N GLN A 429 -9.37 8.25 -26.14
CA GLN A 429 -9.85 9.43 -26.88
C GLN A 429 -9.86 10.68 -25.98
N PRO A 430 -8.71 11.16 -25.47
CA PRO A 430 -8.65 12.20 -24.44
C PRO A 430 -9.24 13.55 -24.88
N GLU A 431 -9.06 13.94 -26.14
CA GLU A 431 -9.62 15.18 -26.71
C GLU A 431 -11.14 15.15 -26.86
N ARG A 432 -11.76 13.96 -26.81
CA ARG A 432 -13.21 13.79 -26.91
C ARG A 432 -13.85 13.99 -25.54
N LEU A 433 -14.97 14.72 -25.49
CA LEU A 433 -15.79 14.80 -24.29
C LEU A 433 -16.49 13.46 -24.05
N LEU A 434 -15.86 12.63 -23.22
CA LEU A 434 -16.41 11.38 -22.70
C LEU A 434 -16.54 11.55 -21.19
N ALA A 435 -17.78 11.40 -20.70
CA ALA A 435 -18.15 11.69 -19.31
C ALA A 435 -19.24 10.74 -18.80
N ALA A 436 -19.31 10.57 -17.48
CA ALA A 436 -20.38 9.85 -16.80
C ALA A 436 -20.94 10.63 -15.60
N ILE A 437 -22.27 10.61 -15.46
CA ILE A 437 -23.01 11.15 -14.31
C ILE A 437 -23.75 9.98 -13.66
N ASP A 438 -23.47 9.66 -12.41
CA ASP A 438 -24.21 8.65 -11.66
C ASP A 438 -25.26 9.27 -10.76
N LEU A 439 -26.52 8.88 -10.93
CA LEU A 439 -27.64 9.30 -10.09
C LEU A 439 -27.95 8.24 -9.02
N ALA A 440 -28.59 8.62 -7.92
CA ALA A 440 -29.26 7.63 -7.08
C ALA A 440 -30.56 7.13 -7.77
N GLU A 441 -31.15 6.08 -7.21
CA GLU A 441 -32.35 5.42 -7.77
C GLU A 441 -33.47 6.41 -8.11
N ASN A 442 -33.80 7.28 -7.15
CA ASN A 442 -34.93 8.22 -7.20
C ASN A 442 -34.50 9.70 -7.34
N THR A 443 -33.28 9.97 -7.84
CA THR A 443 -32.80 11.34 -8.07
C THR A 443 -33.62 12.07 -9.16
N PRO A 444 -34.10 13.31 -8.90
CA PRO A 444 -34.81 14.15 -9.88
C PRO A 444 -33.97 14.54 -11.10
N TRP A 445 -34.63 14.94 -12.18
CA TRP A 445 -33.97 15.42 -13.40
C TRP A 445 -33.38 16.84 -13.29
N GLU A 446 -33.82 17.63 -12.31
CA GLU A 446 -33.20 18.90 -11.94
C GLU A 446 -31.73 18.71 -11.50
N THR A 447 -31.48 17.72 -10.64
CA THR A 447 -30.13 17.26 -10.27
C THR A 447 -29.31 16.79 -11.48
N LEU A 448 -29.95 16.19 -12.50
CA LEU A 448 -29.26 15.82 -13.74
C LEU A 448 -28.88 17.06 -14.56
N HIS A 449 -29.72 18.09 -14.64
CA HIS A 449 -29.36 19.36 -15.29
C HIS A 449 -28.15 20.01 -14.61
N GLN A 450 -28.11 20.05 -13.28
CA GLN A 450 -26.94 20.51 -12.51
C GLN A 450 -25.69 19.68 -12.85
N GLY A 451 -25.82 18.35 -12.93
CA GLY A 451 -24.73 17.46 -13.34
C GLY A 451 -24.22 17.75 -14.76
N LEU A 452 -25.13 17.94 -15.72
CA LEU A 452 -24.80 18.28 -17.12
C LEU A 452 -24.15 19.67 -17.22
N SER A 453 -24.59 20.63 -16.39
CA SER A 453 -23.95 21.94 -16.24
C SER A 453 -22.49 21.82 -15.79
N ALA A 454 -22.18 20.91 -14.87
CA ALA A 454 -20.82 20.61 -14.44
C ALA A 454 -19.98 19.92 -15.54
N VAL A 455 -20.58 19.05 -16.36
CA VAL A 455 -19.89 18.44 -17.51
C VAL A 455 -19.50 19.50 -18.55
N SER A 456 -20.35 20.50 -18.80
CA SER A 456 -20.02 21.66 -19.64
C SER A 456 -18.84 22.49 -19.10
N LEU A 457 -18.53 22.37 -17.80
CA LEU A 457 -17.33 22.93 -17.15
C LEU A 457 -16.16 21.92 -17.09
N SER A 458 -16.09 21.03 -18.08
CA SER A 458 -15.06 19.99 -18.28
C SER A 458 -14.99 18.89 -17.21
N GLN A 459 -15.98 18.74 -16.31
CA GLN A 459 -15.98 17.64 -15.34
C GLN A 459 -16.43 16.33 -16.01
N ARG A 460 -15.60 15.28 -15.96
CA ARG A 460 -15.90 14.00 -16.64
C ARG A 460 -16.56 12.94 -15.76
N TRP A 461 -16.36 13.01 -14.44
CA TRP A 461 -16.72 11.93 -13.53
C TRP A 461 -17.49 12.51 -12.35
N LEU A 462 -18.81 12.36 -12.35
CA LEU A 462 -19.70 12.97 -11.35
C LEU A 462 -20.64 11.91 -10.76
N ALA A 463 -20.89 11.98 -9.45
CA ALA A 463 -22.07 11.38 -8.85
C ALA A 463 -22.96 12.50 -8.29
N ALA A 464 -24.26 12.42 -8.49
CA ALA A 464 -25.21 13.45 -8.07
C ALA A 464 -26.23 12.88 -7.08
N ARG A 465 -26.39 13.55 -5.94
CA ARG A 465 -27.19 13.11 -4.77
C ARG A 465 -27.89 14.34 -4.18
N GLY A 466 -29.23 14.33 -4.18
CA GLY A 466 -30.03 15.53 -3.84
C GLY A 466 -29.59 16.73 -4.69
N ASP A 467 -29.28 17.84 -4.03
CA ASP A 467 -28.77 19.09 -4.65
C ASP A 467 -27.23 19.16 -4.66
N THR A 468 -26.54 18.04 -4.45
CA THR A 468 -25.06 17.98 -4.33
C THR A 468 -24.44 17.13 -5.43
N LEU A 469 -23.48 17.72 -6.13
CA LEU A 469 -22.59 17.02 -7.06
C LEU A 469 -21.32 16.59 -6.31
N TRP A 470 -20.82 15.39 -6.62
CA TRP A 470 -19.68 14.77 -5.97
C TRP A 470 -18.63 14.35 -6.99
N LEU A 471 -17.38 14.76 -6.78
CA LEU A 471 -16.23 14.35 -7.58
C LEU A 471 -15.49 13.16 -6.92
N PRO A 472 -15.16 12.09 -7.66
CA PRO A 472 -14.38 10.97 -7.17
C PRO A 472 -12.87 11.23 -7.29
N SER A 473 -12.14 10.96 -6.22
CA SER A 473 -10.68 11.02 -6.17
C SER A 473 -10.07 9.77 -5.53
N LEU A 474 -8.82 9.46 -5.84
CA LEU A 474 -8.04 8.36 -5.27
C LEU A 474 -7.06 8.91 -4.24
N SER A 475 -7.31 8.65 -2.96
CA SER A 475 -6.38 8.93 -1.87
C SER A 475 -5.65 7.66 -1.45
N PRO A 476 -4.33 7.69 -1.16
CA PRO A 476 -3.70 6.66 -0.36
C PRO A 476 -4.45 6.54 0.98
N ASN A 477 -4.69 5.31 1.43
CA ASN A 477 -5.15 5.04 2.79
C ASN A 477 -3.93 4.55 3.57
N THR A 478 -3.62 5.15 4.72
CA THR A 478 -2.38 4.85 5.46
C THR A 478 -2.55 3.79 6.55
N GLY A 479 -3.77 3.33 6.82
CA GLY A 479 -4.05 2.43 7.93
C GLY A 479 -3.74 0.96 7.63
N CYS A 480 -3.26 0.23 8.65
CA CYS A 480 -3.18 -1.22 8.63
C CYS A 480 -4.51 -1.90 9.03
N ALA A 481 -4.75 -3.11 8.55
CA ALA A 481 -5.78 -4.04 9.03
C ALA A 481 -5.31 -4.77 10.31
N ALA A 482 -5.90 -5.91 10.64
CA ALA A 482 -5.34 -6.90 11.58
C ALA A 482 -4.54 -8.01 10.84
N GLU A 483 -3.77 -8.82 11.57
CA GLU A 483 -2.98 -9.93 11.02
C GLU A 483 -3.89 -11.11 10.75
N LEU A 484 -3.83 -11.70 9.54
CA LEU A 484 -4.61 -12.90 9.29
C LEU A 484 -4.01 -14.06 10.08
N PRO A 485 -4.71 -14.59 11.11
CA PRO A 485 -4.09 -15.50 12.06
C PRO A 485 -3.50 -16.72 11.37
N ALA A 486 -2.31 -17.14 11.81
CA ALA A 486 -1.73 -18.38 11.35
C ALA A 486 -2.74 -19.52 11.57
N ASN A 487 -3.01 -20.30 10.51
CA ASN A 487 -3.99 -21.39 10.50
C ASN A 487 -5.49 -21.00 10.55
N VAL A 488 -5.91 -19.79 10.12
CA VAL A 488 -7.33 -19.35 10.08
C VAL A 488 -8.33 -20.30 9.38
N PHE A 489 -7.87 -21.19 8.49
CA PHE A 489 -8.70 -22.20 7.81
C PHE A 489 -8.57 -23.62 8.41
N THR A 490 -7.77 -23.81 9.47
CA THR A 490 -7.64 -25.12 10.13
C THR A 490 -8.94 -25.51 10.83
N GLY A 491 -9.39 -26.74 10.54
CA GLY A 491 -10.63 -27.30 11.06
C GLY A 491 -11.79 -27.26 10.06
N ASP A 492 -11.77 -26.36 9.07
CA ASP A 492 -12.72 -26.42 7.96
C ASP A 492 -12.39 -27.65 7.08
N SER A 493 -13.40 -28.48 6.82
CA SER A 493 -13.31 -29.73 6.08
C SER A 493 -13.99 -29.65 4.71
N ARG A 494 -14.41 -28.46 4.31
CA ARG A 494 -15.00 -28.13 3.02
C ARG A 494 -13.94 -27.68 2.01
N TRP A 495 -14.31 -27.59 0.74
CA TRP A 495 -13.41 -27.17 -0.33
C TRP A 495 -13.20 -25.66 -0.37
N HIS A 496 -11.94 -25.22 -0.42
CA HIS A 496 -11.56 -23.87 -0.80
C HIS A 496 -11.22 -23.85 -2.31
N LEU A 497 -11.89 -23.01 -3.08
CA LEU A 497 -11.78 -23.03 -4.55
C LEU A 497 -10.80 -21.96 -5.02
N VAL A 498 -9.96 -22.28 -6.01
CA VAL A 498 -9.18 -21.27 -6.75
C VAL A 498 -9.43 -21.46 -8.25
N THR A 499 -10.07 -20.48 -8.89
CA THR A 499 -10.24 -20.48 -10.35
C THR A 499 -9.04 -19.82 -11.01
N GLY A 500 -8.56 -20.35 -12.13
CA GLY A 500 -7.32 -19.88 -12.76
C GLY A 500 -6.06 -20.36 -12.00
N ALA A 501 -6.18 -21.40 -11.17
CA ALA A 501 -5.17 -21.87 -10.22
C ALA A 501 -3.74 -22.02 -10.75
N PHE A 502 -3.56 -22.36 -12.03
CA PHE A 502 -2.24 -22.56 -12.64
C PHE A 502 -1.61 -21.28 -13.24
N GLY A 503 -2.29 -20.12 -13.18
CA GLY A 503 -1.67 -18.82 -13.42
C GLY A 503 -0.95 -18.30 -12.16
N GLY A 504 0.02 -17.39 -12.29
CA GLY A 504 0.87 -16.94 -11.17
C GLY A 504 0.08 -16.51 -9.91
N LEU A 505 -0.87 -15.58 -10.05
CA LEU A 505 -1.73 -15.14 -8.94
C LEU A 505 -2.63 -16.25 -8.39
N GLY A 506 -2.96 -17.26 -9.21
CA GLY A 506 -3.67 -18.47 -8.77
C GLY A 506 -2.80 -19.37 -7.91
N ARG A 507 -1.53 -19.56 -8.27
CA ARG A 507 -0.56 -20.36 -7.50
C ARG A 507 -0.26 -19.72 -6.15
N LEU A 508 -0.09 -18.39 -6.13
CA LEU A 508 0.01 -17.60 -4.91
C LEU A 508 -1.22 -17.76 -4.02
N ALA A 509 -2.43 -17.62 -4.57
CA ALA A 509 -3.68 -17.83 -3.84
C ALA A 509 -3.77 -19.25 -3.24
N VAL A 510 -3.33 -20.28 -3.96
CA VAL A 510 -3.25 -21.66 -3.45
C VAL A 510 -2.24 -21.80 -2.32
N ASN A 511 -1.02 -21.26 -2.48
CA ASN A 511 0.01 -21.33 -1.44
C ASN A 511 -0.43 -20.62 -0.16
N TRP A 512 -0.94 -19.39 -0.29
CA TRP A 512 -1.52 -18.61 0.80
C TRP A 512 -2.64 -19.35 1.54
N LEU A 513 -3.56 -20.01 0.82
CA LEU A 513 -4.60 -20.85 1.44
C LEU A 513 -3.98 -21.96 2.31
N ARG A 514 -2.92 -22.63 1.82
CA ARG A 514 -2.23 -23.73 2.52
C ARG A 514 -1.46 -23.23 3.75
N GLU A 515 -0.73 -22.12 3.61
CA GLU A 515 -0.02 -21.43 4.70
C GLU A 515 -0.96 -20.96 5.80
N LYS A 516 -2.17 -20.51 5.42
CA LYS A 516 -3.25 -20.16 6.35
C LYS A 516 -4.11 -21.37 6.76
N GLY A 517 -3.67 -22.61 6.47
CA GLY A 517 -4.16 -23.85 7.07
C GLY A 517 -5.27 -24.59 6.32
N ALA A 518 -5.61 -24.20 5.09
CA ALA A 518 -6.69 -24.83 4.31
C ALA A 518 -6.31 -26.26 3.88
N ARG A 519 -7.10 -27.25 4.30
CA ARG A 519 -6.78 -28.67 4.09
C ARG A 519 -7.31 -29.28 2.80
N ARG A 520 -8.35 -28.71 2.18
CA ARG A 520 -8.97 -29.21 0.94
C ARG A 520 -9.07 -28.07 -0.06
N ILE A 521 -8.34 -28.15 -1.16
CA ILE A 521 -8.28 -27.07 -2.15
C ILE A 521 -8.64 -27.62 -3.53
N ALA A 522 -9.63 -26.98 -4.18
CA ALA A 522 -10.10 -27.31 -5.52
C ALA A 522 -9.50 -26.33 -6.55
N LEU A 523 -8.71 -26.85 -7.47
CA LEU A 523 -7.98 -26.10 -8.50
C LEU A 523 -8.78 -26.13 -9.81
N LEU A 524 -9.50 -25.05 -10.11
CA LEU A 524 -10.37 -24.93 -11.28
C LEU A 524 -9.62 -24.24 -12.43
N ALA A 525 -9.38 -24.96 -13.53
CA ALA A 525 -8.83 -24.39 -14.76
C ALA A 525 -9.05 -25.34 -15.96
N PRO A 526 -9.15 -24.83 -17.21
CA PRO A 526 -9.28 -25.68 -18.40
C PRO A 526 -7.95 -26.35 -18.78
N ARG A 527 -6.81 -25.76 -18.37
CA ARG A 527 -5.45 -26.28 -18.58
C ARG A 527 -4.80 -26.57 -17.22
N VAL A 528 -4.13 -27.71 -17.12
CA VAL A 528 -3.51 -28.24 -15.89
C VAL A 528 -2.01 -28.32 -16.08
N ASP A 529 -1.25 -27.86 -15.08
CA ASP A 529 0.20 -28.02 -15.02
C ASP A 529 0.57 -29.11 -14.01
N GLU A 530 0.85 -30.31 -14.53
CA GLU A 530 1.19 -31.51 -13.73
C GLU A 530 2.67 -31.54 -13.27
N SER A 531 3.45 -30.51 -13.58
CA SER A 531 4.79 -30.34 -12.98
C SER A 531 4.66 -29.75 -11.57
N TRP A 532 4.01 -28.60 -11.46
CA TRP A 532 3.84 -27.85 -10.21
C TRP A 532 2.97 -28.56 -9.16
N LEU A 533 2.04 -29.43 -9.55
CA LEU A 533 1.26 -30.24 -8.60
C LEU A 533 2.13 -31.10 -7.67
N ARG A 534 3.39 -31.36 -8.04
CA ARG A 534 4.38 -32.10 -7.24
C ARG A 534 4.98 -31.25 -6.12
N ASP A 535 4.99 -29.93 -6.29
CA ASP A 535 5.46 -28.96 -5.30
C ASP A 535 4.38 -28.69 -4.22
N VAL A 536 3.14 -29.17 -4.43
CA VAL A 536 1.99 -28.98 -3.55
C VAL A 536 1.84 -30.15 -2.55
N GLU A 537 2.95 -30.58 -1.92
CA GLU A 537 2.94 -31.67 -0.93
C GLU A 537 2.25 -31.25 0.38
N GLY A 538 1.12 -31.89 0.71
CA GLY A 538 0.38 -31.70 1.96
C GLY A 538 -1.00 -31.08 1.78
N GLY A 539 -2.02 -31.77 2.29
CA GLY A 539 -3.44 -31.46 2.08
C GLY A 539 -4.12 -32.38 1.05
N GLN A 540 -5.42 -32.22 0.84
CA GLN A 540 -6.17 -32.82 -0.27
C GLN A 540 -6.33 -31.79 -1.39
N THR A 541 -5.46 -31.83 -2.38
CA THR A 541 -5.60 -31.02 -3.59
C THR A 541 -6.43 -31.78 -4.62
N ARG A 542 -7.51 -31.17 -5.13
CA ARG A 542 -8.33 -31.72 -6.22
C ARG A 542 -8.23 -30.83 -7.44
N VAL A 543 -7.86 -31.41 -8.58
CA VAL A 543 -7.83 -30.70 -9.86
C VAL A 543 -9.15 -30.87 -10.58
N CYS A 544 -9.80 -29.75 -10.91
CA CYS A 544 -11.04 -29.71 -11.67
C CYS A 544 -10.75 -29.11 -13.05
N ARG A 545 -10.69 -29.96 -14.08
CA ARG A 545 -10.60 -29.52 -15.48
C ARG A 545 -11.93 -28.87 -15.86
N CYS A 546 -11.96 -27.54 -15.86
CA CYS A 546 -13.16 -26.72 -15.96
C CYS A 546 -12.79 -25.41 -16.65
N ASP A 547 -13.42 -25.09 -17.79
CA ASP A 547 -13.53 -23.68 -18.15
C ASP A 547 -14.57 -23.03 -17.22
N VAL A 548 -14.28 -21.83 -16.72
CA VAL A 548 -15.20 -21.10 -15.84
C VAL A 548 -16.05 -20.09 -16.59
N GLY A 549 -15.74 -19.82 -17.87
CA GLY A 549 -16.64 -19.12 -18.79
C GLY A 549 -17.78 -20.00 -19.32
N ASP A 550 -17.69 -21.32 -19.17
CA ASP A 550 -18.78 -22.25 -19.42
C ASP A 550 -19.58 -22.46 -18.12
N ALA A 551 -20.74 -21.82 -18.04
CA ALA A 551 -21.61 -21.88 -16.86
C ALA A 551 -22.12 -23.30 -16.55
N GLY A 552 -22.21 -24.19 -17.54
CA GLY A 552 -22.61 -25.59 -17.38
C GLY A 552 -21.50 -26.46 -16.80
N GLN A 553 -20.26 -26.29 -17.28
CA GLN A 553 -19.07 -26.89 -16.66
C GLN A 553 -18.90 -26.40 -15.22
N LEU A 554 -19.00 -25.08 -15.01
CA LEU A 554 -18.85 -24.49 -13.69
C LEU A 554 -19.93 -24.99 -12.72
N ALA A 555 -21.21 -25.05 -13.13
CA ALA A 555 -22.28 -25.64 -12.32
C ALA A 555 -21.97 -27.09 -11.92
N THR A 556 -21.65 -27.94 -12.90
CA THR A 556 -21.35 -29.36 -12.68
C THR A 556 -20.20 -29.58 -11.70
N VAL A 557 -19.17 -28.74 -11.75
CA VAL A 557 -18.02 -28.82 -10.83
C VAL A 557 -18.35 -28.28 -9.45
N LEU A 558 -19.15 -27.21 -9.34
CA LEU A 558 -19.55 -26.66 -8.04
C LEU A 558 -20.53 -27.59 -7.31
N ASP A 559 -21.52 -28.15 -8.01
CA ASP A 559 -22.50 -29.09 -7.46
C ASP A 559 -21.81 -30.35 -6.91
N ASP A 560 -20.85 -30.91 -7.66
CA ASP A 560 -20.07 -32.07 -7.21
C ASP A 560 -19.15 -31.74 -6.02
N LEU A 561 -18.55 -30.54 -5.96
CA LEU A 561 -17.76 -30.10 -4.80
C LEU A 561 -18.64 -29.88 -3.56
N ALA A 562 -19.84 -29.30 -3.74
CA ALA A 562 -20.81 -29.11 -2.68
C ALA A 562 -21.31 -30.46 -2.13
N ALA A 563 -21.67 -31.41 -3.00
CA ALA A 563 -22.06 -32.76 -2.61
C ALA A 563 -20.91 -33.53 -1.93
N ASN A 564 -19.69 -33.47 -2.46
CA ASN A 564 -18.53 -34.21 -1.94
C ASN A 564 -17.78 -33.45 -0.82
N GLY A 565 -18.57 -32.95 0.13
CA GLY A 565 -18.12 -32.40 1.40
C GLY A 565 -18.14 -30.88 1.52
N GLY A 566 -18.98 -30.19 0.76
CA GLY A 566 -19.27 -28.76 0.91
C GLY A 566 -18.20 -27.81 0.39
N ILE A 567 -18.56 -26.53 0.27
CA ILE A 567 -17.67 -25.43 -0.16
C ILE A 567 -17.49 -24.45 1.01
N ALA A 568 -16.25 -24.05 1.29
CA ALA A 568 -15.90 -23.07 2.33
C ALA A 568 -15.86 -21.64 1.79
N GLY A 569 -15.39 -21.45 0.55
CA GLY A 569 -15.17 -20.16 -0.08
C GLY A 569 -14.39 -20.29 -1.39
N ALA A 570 -14.26 -19.19 -2.13
CA ALA A 570 -13.53 -19.17 -3.40
C ALA A 570 -12.63 -17.94 -3.56
N ILE A 571 -11.51 -18.12 -4.27
CA ILE A 571 -10.66 -17.06 -4.79
C ILE A 571 -10.75 -17.10 -6.32
N HIS A 572 -11.34 -16.06 -6.89
CA HIS A 572 -11.59 -15.93 -8.31
C HIS A 572 -10.44 -15.20 -9.01
N ALA A 573 -9.39 -15.95 -9.33
CA ALA A 573 -8.19 -15.48 -10.05
C ALA A 573 -8.20 -15.83 -11.55
N ALA A 574 -9.35 -16.22 -12.11
CA ALA A 574 -9.47 -16.53 -13.53
C ALA A 574 -9.47 -15.25 -14.40
N GLY A 575 -9.16 -15.43 -15.68
CA GLY A 575 -9.20 -14.34 -16.65
C GLY A 575 -8.58 -14.70 -17.98
N VAL A 576 -9.19 -14.22 -19.05
CA VAL A 576 -8.57 -14.08 -20.37
C VAL A 576 -8.29 -12.60 -20.64
N LEU A 577 -7.51 -12.32 -21.68
CA LEU A 577 -7.27 -10.97 -22.18
C LEU A 577 -7.73 -10.95 -23.64
N ALA A 578 -8.33 -9.84 -24.02
CA ALA A 578 -8.72 -9.49 -25.38
C ALA A 578 -8.40 -8.01 -25.52
N ASP A 579 -7.09 -7.75 -25.63
CA ASP A 579 -6.54 -6.40 -25.55
C ASP A 579 -6.53 -5.82 -26.97
N ALA A 580 -7.50 -4.95 -27.24
CA ALA A 580 -7.77 -4.31 -28.53
C ALA A 580 -8.26 -2.87 -28.31
N PRO A 581 -7.95 -1.92 -29.22
CA PRO A 581 -8.62 -0.62 -29.25
C PRO A 581 -10.15 -0.76 -29.28
N LEU A 582 -10.88 0.19 -28.70
CA LEU A 582 -12.34 0.14 -28.63
C LEU A 582 -13.04 0.00 -30.00
N GLN A 583 -12.40 0.46 -31.08
CA GLN A 583 -12.90 0.36 -32.46
C GLN A 583 -12.64 -1.02 -33.12
N GLU A 584 -11.78 -1.84 -32.53
CA GLU A 584 -11.37 -3.17 -33.04
C GLU A 584 -11.87 -4.33 -32.15
N LEU A 585 -12.41 -4.02 -30.97
CA LEU A 585 -12.97 -4.98 -30.02
C LEU A 585 -14.28 -5.58 -30.55
N ASP A 586 -14.29 -6.90 -30.78
CA ASP A 586 -15.51 -7.62 -31.21
C ASP A 586 -16.36 -8.16 -30.03
N ASP A 587 -17.65 -8.38 -30.29
CA ASP A 587 -18.63 -8.79 -29.28
C ASP A 587 -18.30 -10.16 -28.66
N HIS A 588 -17.65 -11.06 -29.41
CA HIS A 588 -17.25 -12.38 -28.92
C HIS A 588 -16.03 -12.30 -27.99
N GLN A 589 -15.05 -11.44 -28.31
CA GLN A 589 -13.95 -11.08 -27.40
C GLN A 589 -14.48 -10.49 -26.09
N LEU A 590 -15.42 -9.53 -26.19
CA LEU A 590 -16.09 -8.91 -25.04
C LEU A 590 -16.81 -9.96 -24.19
N ALA A 591 -17.66 -10.78 -24.80
CA ALA A 591 -18.41 -11.85 -24.15
C ALA A 591 -17.49 -12.88 -23.49
N ALA A 592 -16.40 -13.30 -24.14
CA ALA A 592 -15.46 -14.28 -23.59
C ALA A 592 -14.71 -13.77 -22.36
N VAL A 593 -14.27 -12.50 -22.35
CA VAL A 593 -13.66 -11.87 -21.17
C VAL A 593 -14.69 -11.70 -20.04
N PHE A 594 -15.92 -11.28 -20.39
CA PHE A 594 -17.00 -11.09 -19.43
C PHE A 594 -17.50 -12.41 -18.82
N ALA A 595 -17.56 -13.50 -19.59
CA ALA A 595 -17.95 -14.82 -19.12
C ALA A 595 -16.95 -15.36 -18.08
N VAL A 596 -15.66 -15.41 -18.44
CA VAL A 596 -14.58 -15.97 -17.60
C VAL A 596 -14.37 -15.20 -16.30
N LYS A 597 -14.75 -13.91 -16.23
CA LYS A 597 -14.69 -13.10 -15.01
C LYS A 597 -16.05 -12.82 -14.38
N ALA A 598 -16.86 -11.96 -14.99
CA ALA A 598 -18.06 -11.40 -14.39
C ALA A 598 -19.18 -12.44 -14.18
N GLN A 599 -19.49 -13.23 -15.21
CA GLN A 599 -20.53 -14.27 -15.10
C GLN A 599 -20.07 -15.40 -14.16
N ALA A 600 -18.83 -15.86 -14.30
CA ALA A 600 -18.21 -16.83 -13.40
C ALA A 600 -18.27 -16.38 -11.92
N ALA A 601 -17.96 -15.11 -11.62
CA ALA A 601 -18.04 -14.55 -10.28
C ALA A 601 -19.48 -14.46 -9.75
N SER A 602 -20.45 -14.09 -10.59
CA SER A 602 -21.87 -14.08 -10.22
C SER A 602 -22.39 -15.49 -9.91
N GLN A 603 -22.00 -16.50 -10.70
CA GLN A 603 -22.32 -17.90 -10.44
C GLN A 603 -21.66 -18.43 -9.16
N LEU A 604 -20.37 -18.15 -8.95
CA LEU A 604 -19.67 -18.48 -7.71
C LEU A 604 -20.35 -17.85 -6.49
N LEU A 605 -20.77 -16.59 -6.58
CA LEU A 605 -21.51 -15.90 -5.53
C LEU A 605 -22.83 -16.61 -5.21
N GLN A 606 -23.64 -16.93 -6.23
CA GLN A 606 -24.92 -17.61 -6.04
C GLN A 606 -24.74 -19.00 -5.41
N THR A 607 -23.81 -19.82 -5.91
CA THR A 607 -23.57 -21.16 -5.36
C THR A 607 -22.97 -21.12 -3.95
N LEU A 608 -22.10 -20.14 -3.64
CA LEU A 608 -21.61 -19.93 -2.27
C LEU A 608 -22.73 -19.52 -1.31
N ARG A 609 -23.69 -18.68 -1.74
CA ARG A 609 -24.87 -18.32 -0.94
C ARG A 609 -25.80 -19.51 -0.70
N ASN A 610 -25.92 -20.43 -1.66
CA ASN A 610 -26.78 -21.61 -1.56
C ASN A 610 -26.18 -22.74 -0.69
N HIS A 611 -24.92 -22.63 -0.27
CA HIS A 611 -24.18 -23.69 0.46
C HIS A 611 -23.38 -23.16 1.67
N ASP A 612 -23.83 -22.05 2.28
CA ASP A 612 -23.24 -21.45 3.49
C ASP A 612 -21.72 -21.21 3.38
N GLY A 613 -21.30 -20.74 2.20
CA GLY A 613 -19.93 -20.30 1.92
C GLY A 613 -19.56 -19.05 2.72
N ARG A 614 -18.34 -19.01 3.26
CA ARG A 614 -17.85 -17.93 4.14
C ARG A 614 -17.37 -16.71 3.36
N TYR A 615 -16.68 -16.93 2.24
CA TYR A 615 -16.06 -15.85 1.47
C TYR A 615 -16.03 -16.06 -0.05
N LEU A 616 -16.00 -14.95 -0.78
CA LEU A 616 -15.66 -14.86 -2.19
C LEU A 616 -14.66 -13.71 -2.38
N ILE A 617 -13.43 -14.01 -2.81
CA ILE A 617 -12.40 -13.00 -3.10
C ILE A 617 -12.24 -12.91 -4.62
N LEU A 618 -12.48 -11.73 -5.20
CA LEU A 618 -12.45 -11.48 -6.64
C LEU A 618 -11.15 -10.74 -7.00
N TYR A 619 -10.40 -11.23 -7.99
CA TYR A 619 -9.20 -10.54 -8.48
C TYR A 619 -9.58 -9.65 -9.67
N SER A 620 -9.87 -8.39 -9.35
CA SER A 620 -10.07 -7.28 -10.29
C SER A 620 -8.70 -6.69 -10.72
N SER A 621 -8.70 -5.54 -11.38
CA SER A 621 -7.49 -4.82 -11.77
C SER A 621 -7.67 -3.30 -11.69
N ALA A 622 -6.60 -2.59 -11.32
CA ALA A 622 -6.47 -1.15 -11.44
C ALA A 622 -6.77 -0.63 -12.87
N ALA A 623 -6.72 -1.49 -13.90
CA ALA A 623 -7.17 -1.19 -15.25
C ALA A 623 -8.64 -0.70 -15.33
N ALA A 624 -9.52 -1.18 -14.45
CA ALA A 624 -10.91 -0.71 -14.35
C ALA A 624 -11.02 0.68 -13.69
N THR A 625 -10.22 0.92 -12.64
CA THR A 625 -10.18 2.17 -11.89
C THR A 625 -9.57 3.32 -12.70
N LEU A 626 -8.43 3.06 -13.35
CA LEU A 626 -7.63 4.04 -14.08
C LEU A 626 -8.01 4.12 -15.57
N GLY A 627 -8.69 3.11 -16.11
CA GLY A 627 -9.04 3.01 -17.53
C GLY A 627 -7.82 2.78 -18.42
N ALA A 628 -7.26 1.57 -18.40
CA ALA A 628 -6.10 1.22 -19.22
C ALA A 628 -6.46 1.15 -20.73
N PRO A 629 -5.84 1.98 -21.61
CA PRO A 629 -6.09 1.96 -23.06
C PRO A 629 -5.86 0.58 -23.69
N GLY A 630 -6.77 0.17 -24.56
CA GLY A 630 -6.75 -1.14 -25.22
C GLY A 630 -7.30 -2.29 -24.36
N GLN A 631 -7.83 -2.02 -23.16
CA GLN A 631 -8.32 -3.06 -22.24
C GLN A 631 -9.81 -2.93 -21.90
N SER A 632 -10.62 -2.40 -22.83
CA SER A 632 -12.05 -2.10 -22.63
C SER A 632 -12.85 -3.29 -22.09
N ALA A 633 -12.69 -4.49 -22.66
CA ALA A 633 -13.36 -5.71 -22.19
C ALA A 633 -12.90 -6.15 -20.79
N HIS A 634 -11.59 -6.04 -20.51
CA HIS A 634 -11.03 -6.41 -19.20
C HIS A 634 -11.45 -5.42 -18.10
N ALA A 635 -11.50 -4.12 -18.43
CA ALA A 635 -11.97 -3.07 -17.54
C ALA A 635 -13.46 -3.23 -17.21
N LEU A 636 -14.32 -3.47 -18.20
CA LEU A 636 -15.74 -3.78 -17.98
C LEU A 636 -15.91 -4.96 -17.03
N ALA A 637 -15.26 -6.10 -17.33
CA ALA A 637 -15.40 -7.30 -16.52
C ALA A 637 -14.86 -7.12 -15.08
N CYS A 638 -13.75 -6.40 -14.90
CA CYS A 638 -13.19 -6.08 -13.58
C CYS A 638 -14.05 -5.06 -12.81
N GLY A 639 -14.61 -4.06 -13.48
CA GLY A 639 -15.58 -3.12 -12.90
C GLY A 639 -16.86 -3.83 -12.44
N TYR A 640 -17.29 -4.89 -13.14
CA TYR A 640 -18.39 -5.73 -12.64
C TYR A 640 -17.99 -6.48 -11.36
N LEU A 641 -16.77 -7.01 -11.23
CA LEU A 641 -16.29 -7.64 -9.98
C LEU A 641 -16.29 -6.63 -8.81
N ASP A 642 -15.80 -5.41 -9.06
CA ASP A 642 -15.74 -4.33 -8.08
C ASP A 642 -17.14 -3.89 -7.63
N GLY A 643 -18.07 -3.76 -8.56
CA GLY A 643 -19.47 -3.49 -8.28
C GLY A 643 -20.17 -4.66 -7.56
N LEU A 644 -19.92 -5.91 -7.96
CA LEU A 644 -20.54 -7.11 -7.38
C LEU A 644 -20.19 -7.24 -5.90
N ALA A 645 -18.93 -7.03 -5.53
CA ALA A 645 -18.51 -7.08 -4.14
C ALA A 645 -19.13 -5.96 -3.28
N GLN A 646 -19.23 -4.74 -3.82
CA GLN A 646 -19.89 -3.62 -3.13
C GLN A 646 -21.42 -3.81 -3.01
N GLN A 647 -22.08 -4.31 -4.06
CA GLN A 647 -23.52 -4.57 -4.09
C GLN A 647 -23.95 -5.63 -3.06
N PHE A 648 -23.09 -6.61 -2.78
CA PHE A 648 -23.36 -7.67 -1.80
C PHE A 648 -22.59 -7.53 -0.48
N SER A 649 -21.97 -6.37 -0.24
CA SER A 649 -21.18 -6.04 0.97
C SER A 649 -21.98 -6.09 2.28
N THR A 650 -23.28 -5.82 2.20
CA THR A 650 -24.20 -5.73 3.35
C THR A 650 -24.78 -7.08 3.80
N LEU A 651 -24.38 -8.19 3.16
CA LEU A 651 -24.83 -9.53 3.56
C LEU A 651 -24.02 -10.06 4.75
N ASP A 652 -24.71 -10.58 5.76
CA ASP A 652 -24.06 -11.08 6.97
C ASP A 652 -23.31 -12.40 6.77
N ALA A 653 -23.87 -13.33 5.98
CA ALA A 653 -23.39 -14.71 5.89
C ALA A 653 -22.17 -14.93 4.96
N LEU A 654 -22.18 -14.36 3.73
CA LEU A 654 -21.13 -14.52 2.74
C LEU A 654 -20.40 -13.20 2.50
N LYS A 655 -19.09 -13.17 2.78
CA LYS A 655 -18.28 -11.96 2.62
C LYS A 655 -17.63 -11.91 1.24
N THR A 656 -18.09 -10.97 0.42
CA THR A 656 -17.60 -10.78 -0.95
C THR A 656 -16.66 -9.58 -0.99
N LEU A 657 -15.42 -9.80 -1.41
CA LEU A 657 -14.38 -8.78 -1.52
C LEU A 657 -13.84 -8.74 -2.95
N SER A 658 -13.60 -7.56 -3.51
CA SER A 658 -12.81 -7.39 -4.73
C SER A 658 -11.47 -6.72 -4.41
N VAL A 659 -10.38 -7.26 -4.95
CA VAL A 659 -9.07 -6.63 -4.92
C VAL A 659 -8.69 -6.24 -6.35
N ALA A 660 -8.69 -4.94 -6.61
CA ALA A 660 -8.25 -4.36 -7.87
C ALA A 660 -6.71 -4.26 -7.87
N TRP A 661 -6.06 -5.20 -8.55
CA TRP A 661 -4.60 -5.31 -8.59
C TRP A 661 -3.94 -4.38 -9.62
N GLY A 662 -2.87 -3.70 -9.22
CA GLY A 662 -1.89 -3.07 -10.11
C GLY A 662 -0.98 -4.10 -10.80
N ALA A 663 0.18 -3.65 -11.30
CA ALA A 663 1.17 -4.54 -11.89
C ALA A 663 1.85 -5.40 -10.81
N TRP A 664 2.06 -6.69 -11.09
CA TRP A 664 2.88 -7.59 -10.27
C TRP A 664 4.21 -7.84 -11.00
N GLY A 665 5.33 -7.80 -10.26
CA GLY A 665 6.68 -7.84 -10.81
C GLY A 665 7.31 -9.23 -10.89
N GLU A 666 6.84 -10.16 -10.06
CA GLU A 666 7.42 -11.49 -9.90
C GLU A 666 6.47 -12.57 -10.45
N SER A 667 5.23 -12.61 -9.97
CA SER A 667 4.17 -13.46 -10.53
C SER A 667 3.24 -12.78 -11.54
N GLY A 668 2.63 -13.59 -12.41
CA GLY A 668 1.51 -13.17 -13.27
C GLY A 668 1.93 -12.71 -14.68
N ARG A 669 1.03 -11.99 -15.36
CA ARG A 669 1.21 -11.61 -16.78
C ARG A 669 2.02 -10.32 -16.99
N ALA A 670 2.12 -9.47 -15.98
CA ALA A 670 2.84 -8.21 -16.06
C ALA A 670 4.36 -8.37 -15.89
N ALA A 671 4.82 -9.48 -15.30
CA ALA A 671 6.20 -9.74 -14.88
C ALA A 671 7.24 -9.90 -16.02
N THR A 672 6.91 -9.58 -17.27
CA THR A 672 7.93 -9.50 -18.33
C THR A 672 8.65 -8.14 -18.27
N PRO A 673 9.99 -8.07 -18.40
CA PRO A 673 10.74 -6.82 -18.26
C PRO A 673 10.26 -5.69 -19.17
N GLU A 674 9.83 -6.02 -20.39
CA GLU A 674 9.32 -5.08 -21.39
C GLU A 674 7.97 -4.48 -20.96
N MET A 675 7.09 -5.30 -20.38
CA MET A 675 5.78 -4.87 -19.89
C MET A 675 5.94 -4.03 -18.62
N LEU A 676 6.79 -4.45 -17.67
CA LEU A 676 7.10 -3.66 -16.47
C LEU A 676 7.71 -2.30 -16.82
N ALA A 677 8.64 -2.23 -17.78
CA ALA A 677 9.20 -0.95 -18.24
C ALA A 677 8.14 -0.06 -18.92
N THR A 678 7.24 -0.66 -19.72
CA THR A 678 6.14 0.06 -20.37
C THR A 678 5.15 0.62 -19.34
N LEU A 679 4.76 -0.17 -18.35
CA LEU A 679 3.87 0.25 -17.26
C LEU A 679 4.52 1.33 -16.38
N ALA A 680 5.79 1.16 -16.01
CA ALA A 680 6.53 2.12 -15.19
C ALA A 680 6.73 3.48 -15.89
N SER A 681 6.87 3.49 -17.23
CA SER A 681 6.93 4.74 -18.00
C SER A 681 5.59 5.49 -18.09
N ARG A 682 4.45 4.79 -17.87
CA ARG A 682 3.10 5.35 -17.74
C ARG A 682 2.65 5.56 -16.28
N GLY A 683 3.57 5.43 -15.32
CA GLY A 683 3.29 5.67 -13.91
C GLY A 683 2.69 4.50 -13.12
N MET A 684 2.69 3.28 -13.65
CA MET A 684 2.30 2.06 -12.92
C MET A 684 3.56 1.25 -12.54
N GLY A 685 3.90 1.23 -11.25
CA GLY A 685 4.97 0.43 -10.69
C GLY A 685 4.53 -1.00 -10.35
N ALA A 686 5.51 -1.88 -10.14
CA ALA A 686 5.28 -3.26 -9.74
C ALA A 686 5.07 -3.43 -8.23
N LEU A 687 4.24 -4.39 -7.85
CA LEU A 687 4.20 -5.02 -6.54
C LEU A 687 5.03 -6.32 -6.58
N SER A 688 5.77 -6.59 -5.51
CA SER A 688 6.32 -7.93 -5.22
C SER A 688 5.21 -8.90 -4.79
N ASP A 689 5.50 -10.20 -4.85
CA ASP A 689 4.57 -11.24 -4.41
C ASP A 689 4.30 -11.14 -2.90
N ALA A 690 5.26 -10.64 -2.11
CA ALA A 690 5.10 -10.36 -0.69
C ALA A 690 4.13 -9.20 -0.39
N GLU A 691 4.25 -8.07 -1.11
CA GLU A 691 3.28 -6.96 -1.02
C GLU A 691 1.88 -7.40 -1.45
N GLY A 692 1.80 -8.24 -2.48
CA GLY A 692 0.57 -8.83 -2.97
C GLY A 692 -0.11 -9.73 -1.93
N CYS A 693 0.63 -10.65 -1.30
CA CYS A 693 0.13 -11.47 -0.20
C CYS A 693 -0.31 -10.61 1.00
N TRP A 694 0.44 -9.55 1.36
CA TRP A 694 0.01 -8.62 2.40
C TRP A 694 -1.30 -7.92 2.04
N HIS A 695 -1.42 -7.35 0.83
CA HIS A 695 -2.66 -6.71 0.38
C HIS A 695 -3.87 -7.66 0.36
N LEU A 696 -3.66 -8.94 0.06
CA LEU A 696 -4.70 -9.98 0.17
C LEU A 696 -5.14 -10.18 1.62
N GLU A 697 -4.19 -10.38 2.54
CA GLU A 697 -4.50 -10.50 3.98
C GLU A 697 -5.19 -9.24 4.51
N GLN A 698 -4.77 -8.06 4.07
CA GLN A 698 -5.35 -6.79 4.48
C GLN A 698 -6.73 -6.52 3.88
N ALA A 699 -7.07 -7.10 2.73
CA ALA A 699 -8.44 -7.08 2.21
C ALA A 699 -9.33 -7.98 3.09
N VAL A 700 -8.89 -9.22 3.31
CA VAL A 700 -9.53 -10.19 4.20
C VAL A 700 -9.77 -9.59 5.60
N MET A 701 -8.72 -9.06 6.23
CA MET A 701 -8.73 -8.55 7.60
C MET A 701 -9.27 -7.12 7.72
N ARG A 702 -9.80 -6.51 6.64
CA ARG A 702 -10.65 -5.32 6.75
C ARG A 702 -12.14 -5.64 6.58
N GLY A 703 -12.48 -6.72 5.88
CA GLY A 703 -13.86 -6.96 5.42
C GLY A 703 -14.38 -5.92 4.42
N ALA A 704 -13.59 -4.91 4.05
CA ALA A 704 -13.95 -3.85 3.13
C ALA A 704 -14.18 -4.44 1.71
N PRO A 705 -15.37 -4.23 1.10
CA PRO A 705 -15.79 -4.99 -0.08
C PRO A 705 -14.98 -4.69 -1.34
N TRP A 706 -14.23 -3.59 -1.37
CA TRP A 706 -13.34 -3.25 -2.48
C TRP A 706 -12.04 -2.67 -1.96
N ARG A 707 -10.91 -3.07 -2.55
CA ARG A 707 -9.58 -2.54 -2.28
C ARG A 707 -8.81 -2.34 -3.58
N LEU A 708 -8.25 -1.16 -3.79
CA LEU A 708 -7.27 -0.91 -4.85
C LEU A 708 -5.85 -1.08 -4.29
N ALA A 709 -5.10 -2.04 -4.83
CA ALA A 709 -3.76 -2.43 -4.40
C ALA A 709 -2.79 -2.27 -5.58
N MET A 710 -2.02 -1.18 -5.59
CA MET A 710 -1.16 -0.79 -6.72
C MET A 710 -0.02 0.14 -6.27
N ARG A 711 1.11 0.09 -6.98
CA ARG A 711 2.19 1.07 -6.83
C ARG A 711 2.13 2.06 -7.98
N VAL A 712 2.03 3.36 -7.71
CA VAL A 712 1.87 4.38 -8.77
C VAL A 712 2.83 5.57 -8.62
N PHE A 713 3.23 6.12 -9.76
CA PHE A 713 4.07 7.31 -9.90
C PHE A 713 3.25 8.38 -10.64
N THR A 714 2.52 9.20 -9.87
CA THR A 714 1.52 10.15 -10.40
C THR A 714 2.15 11.25 -11.27
N ASP A 715 3.46 11.48 -11.15
CA ASP A 715 4.26 12.37 -12.00
C ASP A 715 4.39 11.88 -13.46
N LYS A 716 4.18 10.57 -13.71
CA LYS A 716 4.33 9.92 -15.03
C LYS A 716 3.01 9.46 -15.65
N MET A 717 1.89 9.68 -14.95
CA MET A 717 0.58 9.25 -15.43
C MET A 717 0.05 10.17 -16.55
N PRO A 718 -0.70 9.63 -17.52
CA PRO A 718 -1.50 10.42 -18.46
C PRO A 718 -2.43 11.40 -17.72
N PRO A 719 -2.73 12.60 -18.27
CA PRO A 719 -3.44 13.66 -17.54
C PRO A 719 -4.77 13.22 -16.89
N LEU A 720 -5.61 12.47 -17.61
CA LEU A 720 -6.90 11.99 -17.09
C LEU A 720 -6.75 10.95 -15.96
N GLN A 721 -5.63 10.22 -15.91
CA GLN A 721 -5.32 9.31 -14.81
C GLN A 721 -4.69 10.06 -13.63
N GLN A 722 -3.85 11.06 -13.90
CA GLN A 722 -3.26 11.95 -12.90
C GLN A 722 -4.31 12.80 -12.17
N ALA A 723 -5.35 13.26 -12.88
CA ALA A 723 -6.44 14.06 -12.33
C ALA A 723 -7.15 13.36 -11.15
N LEU A 724 -7.29 12.03 -11.21
CA LEU A 724 -7.90 11.23 -10.14
C LEU A 724 -7.18 11.38 -8.78
N PHE A 725 -5.90 11.74 -8.77
CA PHE A 725 -5.11 11.90 -7.54
C PHE A 725 -4.99 13.36 -7.06
N ASN A 726 -5.44 14.35 -7.84
CA ASN A 726 -5.23 15.78 -7.56
C ASN A 726 -6.48 16.61 -7.84
N ILE A 727 -7.38 16.71 -6.86
CA ILE A 727 -8.61 17.54 -6.92
C ILE A 727 -8.29 19.01 -7.21
N SER A 728 -7.13 19.51 -6.73
CA SER A 728 -6.67 20.89 -6.94
C SER A 728 -6.01 21.14 -8.30
N ALA A 729 -5.79 20.09 -9.11
CA ALA A 729 -5.35 20.26 -10.49
C ALA A 729 -6.57 20.54 -11.36
N THR A 730 -6.88 21.81 -11.58
CA THR A 730 -7.85 22.21 -12.62
C THR A 730 -7.44 21.56 -13.93
N GLU A 731 -8.27 20.65 -14.45
CA GLU A 731 -8.07 20.10 -15.78
C GLU A 731 -7.93 21.27 -16.76
N LYS A 732 -6.85 21.30 -17.54
CA LYS A 732 -6.80 22.20 -18.69
C LYS A 732 -7.92 21.75 -19.61
N ALA A 733 -8.96 22.58 -19.71
CA ALA A 733 -10.11 22.33 -20.59
C ALA A 733 -9.61 21.85 -21.95
N ALA A 734 -10.30 20.84 -22.50
CA ALA A 734 -10.01 20.34 -23.84
C ALA A 734 -9.93 21.54 -24.79
N THR A 735 -8.85 21.63 -25.58
CA THR A 735 -8.66 22.81 -26.44
C THR A 735 -9.84 22.82 -27.40
N PRO A 736 -10.70 23.87 -27.40
CA PRO A 736 -11.91 23.83 -28.20
C PRO A 736 -11.51 23.63 -29.66
N VAL A 737 -12.00 22.54 -30.25
CA VAL A 737 -11.83 22.28 -31.69
C VAL A 737 -12.55 23.43 -32.38
N ILE A 738 -11.78 24.40 -32.84
CA ILE A 738 -12.29 25.60 -33.51
C ILE A 738 -13.10 25.09 -34.71
N PRO A 739 -14.44 25.29 -34.74
CA PRO A 739 -15.21 24.89 -35.90
C PRO A 739 -14.69 25.66 -37.12
N PRO A 740 -14.73 25.08 -38.33
CA PRO A 740 -14.47 25.86 -39.53
C PRO A 740 -15.42 27.06 -39.54
N ALA A 741 -14.87 28.26 -39.73
CA ALA A 741 -15.61 29.50 -39.59
C ALA A 741 -16.53 29.73 -40.80
N ASP A 742 -17.74 29.17 -40.73
CA ASP A 742 -18.87 29.59 -41.56
C ASP A 742 -19.71 30.60 -40.78
N ASP A 743 -19.87 31.80 -41.34
CA ASP A 743 -20.70 32.86 -40.76
C ASP A 743 -22.20 32.54 -40.91
N ASN A 744 -22.98 32.85 -39.86
CA ASN A 744 -24.46 32.89 -39.79
C ASN A 744 -25.22 31.56 -39.62
N ALA A 745 -25.38 31.13 -38.36
CA ALA A 745 -26.66 30.64 -37.85
C ALA A 745 -26.78 30.94 -36.34
N PHE A 746 -28.01 31.19 -35.87
CA PHE A 746 -28.42 31.24 -34.46
C PHE A 746 -29.50 30.19 -34.24
#